data_AF-A0A832F1M2-F1
#
_entry.id   AF-A0A832F1M2-F1
#
_cell.length_a   1.000
_cell.length_b   1.000
_cell.length_c   1.000
_cell.angle_alpha   90.00
_cell.angle_beta   90.00
_cell.angle_gamma   90.00
#
_symmetry.space_group_name_H-M   'P 1'
#
loop_
_entity.id
_entity.type
_entity.pdbx_description
1 polymer ?
#
loop_
_entity_poly.entity_id
_entity_poly.type
_entity_poly.pdbx_seq_one_letter_code
_entity_poly.pdbx_strand_id
1 'polypeptide(L)'
;MVPRGKVVRRQRVPARLLAIDDALTTLRELDSSAVRPSALAWSTVLTAGLGLVAAGRLLPAVSPEGYDVWQVGPLGPAELRMLSSLATALPPAAHALAHGSGSPLRVASPEMLVRAAWDAIADSLVRSAAAPVVAGSARYAARAPQSAADLRPWLADASRGIQGGAAIALRVELGDDEPCAVLQLTSRAEASLVVDATELFGAPASVIARFGEDAETDLLLALRRGARAWPPLEPLLHERVPGRLALDDDMLADLLADGATVLQGTGIDVLWPAELLHDKVELRAAIVSAPGKVDEAGFDLGSLLAFRWQATLGGDVLDEEEIEQLAEAKRGLVRLRGRFVAADPALLARLAARRLGRLGAAEALGALLAGSLVIDGEAVPVVADGPLARLAERLEALADGSLPDLGTPGGLLAELRPYQSRGVAWLHEMAATGLGGCLADDMGLGKTLQVIALHLHRSAAGCGPTLVVCPTSLVGNWEREVRRFAPSVTVRRYHGSGRSLEEIDDNEIVVTSYGVARADHEKLASAGFSLVVADEAQHAKNPRSATARALRAITAPARIALTGTPVENRLSELWSILDWTTPGLLGPLDRFVRTVAVPIERYRDPGATERLARSVQPFVLRRRKSDPAIAPDLPERIVTDVAVPLSPEQTTLYEAEVREALAAI
;
A
#
# COMPACT_ATOMS: atom_id res chain seq x y z
N MET A 1 46.96 13.60 -0.26
CA MET A 1 47.60 14.35 0.84
C MET A 1 47.76 13.42 2.04
N VAL A 2 48.97 13.33 2.61
CA VAL A 2 49.16 12.64 3.89
C VAL A 2 48.60 13.54 5.01
N PRO A 3 47.73 13.08 5.91
CA PRO A 3 47.26 13.90 7.03
C PRO A 3 48.43 14.16 7.99
N ARG A 4 48.95 15.39 8.01
CA ARG A 4 49.79 16.01 9.06
C ARG A 4 50.79 15.14 9.86
N GLY A 5 51.43 14.15 9.23
CA GLY A 5 52.48 13.35 9.86
C GLY A 5 53.41 12.72 8.83
N LYS A 6 54.73 12.94 8.96
CA LYS A 6 55.75 12.35 8.06
C LYS A 6 56.03 10.86 8.32
N VAL A 7 55.19 10.17 9.11
CA VAL A 7 55.48 8.81 9.60
C VAL A 7 54.32 7.88 9.26
N VAL A 8 54.60 6.88 8.43
CA VAL A 8 53.68 5.78 8.15
C VAL A 8 53.96 4.63 9.12
N ARG A 9 52.93 4.11 9.78
CA ARG A 9 53.04 2.93 10.65
C ARG A 9 52.31 1.76 10.01
N ARG A 10 52.94 0.58 10.00
CA ARG A 10 52.32 -0.67 9.56
C ARG A 10 51.74 -1.40 10.77
N GLN A 11 50.49 -1.82 10.67
CA GLN A 11 49.82 -2.62 11.69
C GLN A 11 49.29 -3.91 11.06
N ARG A 12 49.49 -5.04 11.73
CA ARG A 12 48.83 -6.29 11.36
C ARG A 12 47.45 -6.29 11.98
N VAL A 13 46.43 -6.53 11.15
CA VAL A 13 45.04 -6.69 11.57
C VAL A 13 44.56 -8.06 11.10
N PRO A 14 43.84 -8.83 11.94
CA PRO A 14 43.14 -10.01 11.45
C PRO A 14 42.07 -9.56 10.45
N ALA A 15 42.02 -10.19 9.29
CA ALA A 15 41.08 -9.87 8.23
C ALA A 15 40.51 -11.16 7.62
N ARG A 16 39.26 -11.09 7.16
CA ARG A 16 38.62 -12.13 6.37
C ARG A 16 38.40 -11.58 4.95
N LEU A 17 38.83 -12.33 3.95
CA LEU A 17 38.55 -12.03 2.56
C LEU A 17 37.26 -12.73 2.17
N LEU A 18 36.36 -12.01 1.51
CA LEU A 18 35.10 -12.52 0.99
C LEU A 18 35.08 -12.28 -0.52
N ALA A 19 34.48 -13.23 -1.26
CA ALA A 19 34.12 -12.96 -2.64
C ALA A 19 33.02 -11.88 -2.68
N ILE A 20 32.94 -11.15 -3.80
CA ILE A 20 31.97 -10.07 -3.93
C ILE A 20 30.52 -10.61 -3.83
N ASP A 21 30.26 -11.82 -4.34
CA ASP A 21 28.96 -12.49 -4.27
C ASP A 21 28.51 -12.76 -2.81
N ASP A 22 29.44 -13.26 -1.99
CA ASP A 22 29.19 -13.51 -0.56
C ASP A 22 29.00 -12.20 0.21
N ALA A 23 29.78 -11.17 -0.16
CA ALA A 23 29.71 -9.85 0.46
C ALA A 23 28.37 -9.15 0.15
N LEU A 24 27.85 -9.26 -1.09
CA LEU A 24 26.59 -8.65 -1.50
C LEU A 24 25.40 -9.17 -0.69
N THR A 25 25.34 -10.49 -0.45
CA THR A 25 24.28 -11.11 0.36
C THR A 25 24.35 -10.61 1.81
N THR A 26 25.56 -10.63 2.39
CA THR A 26 25.78 -10.25 3.79
C THR A 26 25.52 -8.76 4.06
N LEU A 27 25.88 -7.88 3.13
CA LEU A 27 25.81 -6.42 3.33
C LEU A 27 24.42 -5.83 3.06
N ARG A 28 23.53 -6.56 2.38
CA ARG A 28 22.11 -6.18 2.19
C ARG A 28 21.24 -6.47 3.42
N GLU A 29 21.64 -7.43 4.25
CA GLU A 29 20.90 -7.85 5.45
C GLU A 29 21.30 -7.06 6.72
N LEU A 30 22.12 -6.01 6.56
CA LEU A 30 22.62 -5.21 7.69
C LEU A 30 21.50 -4.34 8.29
N ASP A 31 21.10 -4.63 9.53
CA ASP A 31 20.23 -3.78 10.35
C ASP A 31 20.98 -2.52 10.81
N SER A 32 20.39 -1.35 10.55
CA SER A 32 20.94 -0.02 10.83
C SER A 32 21.28 0.24 12.31
N SER A 33 20.77 -0.55 13.25
CA SER A 33 20.86 -0.29 14.68
C SER A 33 22.23 -0.61 15.34
N ALA A 34 23.13 -1.37 14.68
CA ALA A 34 24.39 -1.81 15.30
C ALA A 34 25.62 -1.92 14.35
N VAL A 35 25.66 -1.17 13.25
CA VAL A 35 26.68 -1.37 12.19
C VAL A 35 27.73 -0.25 12.17
N ARG A 36 29.01 -0.61 12.00
CA ARG A 36 30.10 0.40 11.87
C ARG A 36 29.88 1.28 10.63
N PRO A 37 30.17 2.59 10.68
CA PRO A 37 29.95 3.51 9.55
C PRO A 37 30.61 3.08 8.23
N SER A 38 31.75 2.39 8.28
CA SER A 38 32.42 1.87 7.08
C SER A 38 31.64 0.76 6.38
N ALA A 39 30.94 -0.09 7.13
CA ALA A 39 30.13 -1.17 6.55
C ALA A 39 28.84 -0.62 5.92
N LEU A 40 28.23 0.41 6.54
CA LEU A 40 27.10 1.12 5.94
C LEU A 40 27.52 1.83 4.65
N ALA A 41 28.66 2.53 4.64
CA ALA A 41 29.17 3.21 3.45
C ALA A 41 29.44 2.23 2.29
N TRP A 42 30.04 1.08 2.57
CA TRP A 42 30.25 0.04 1.55
C TRP A 42 28.92 -0.62 1.11
N SER A 43 27.95 -0.81 1.99
CA SER A 43 26.60 -1.28 1.61
C SER A 43 25.93 -0.31 0.62
N THR A 44 26.02 1.00 0.85
CA THR A 44 25.53 2.01 -0.08
C THR A 44 26.26 1.98 -1.41
N VAL A 45 27.60 1.88 -1.41
CA VAL A 45 28.41 1.77 -2.64
C VAL A 45 28.01 0.55 -3.46
N LEU A 46 27.87 -0.61 -2.82
CA LEU A 46 27.50 -1.85 -3.51
C LEU A 46 26.06 -1.82 -4.04
N THR A 47 25.13 -1.24 -3.27
CA THR A 47 23.73 -1.05 -3.71
C THR A 47 23.64 -0.14 -4.93
N ALA A 48 24.41 0.95 -4.96
CA ALA A 48 24.50 1.81 -6.14
C ALA A 48 25.06 1.05 -7.34
N GLY A 49 26.10 0.24 -7.15
CA GLY A 49 26.69 -0.60 -8.21
C GLY A 49 25.71 -1.64 -8.75
N LEU A 50 24.94 -2.30 -7.89
CA LEU A 50 23.87 -3.21 -8.27
C LEU A 50 22.79 -2.51 -9.10
N GLY A 51 22.39 -1.30 -8.71
CA GLY A 51 21.45 -0.49 -9.47
C GLY A 51 21.94 -0.20 -10.89
N LEU A 52 23.23 0.11 -11.05
CA LEU A 52 23.84 0.35 -12.36
C LEU A 52 23.88 -0.92 -13.23
N VAL A 53 24.22 -2.08 -12.63
CA VAL A 53 24.20 -3.36 -13.35
C VAL A 53 22.76 -3.78 -13.72
N ALA A 54 21.80 -3.57 -12.82
CA ALA A 54 20.38 -3.83 -13.09
C ALA A 54 19.82 -2.93 -14.20
N ALA A 55 20.33 -1.69 -14.30
CA ALA A 55 20.05 -0.77 -15.41
C ALA A 55 20.83 -1.11 -16.69
N GLY A 56 21.49 -2.27 -16.77
CA GLY A 56 22.19 -2.74 -17.97
C GLY A 56 23.50 -2.01 -18.29
N ARG A 57 24.07 -1.23 -17.37
CA ARG A 57 25.31 -0.47 -17.60
C ARG A 57 26.56 -1.37 -17.53
N LEU A 58 26.79 -2.17 -18.56
CA LEU A 58 27.87 -3.15 -18.64
C LEU A 58 28.73 -2.94 -19.90
N LEU A 59 30.05 -2.88 -19.73
CA LEU A 59 31.01 -2.79 -20.83
C LEU A 59 32.06 -3.89 -20.78
N PRO A 60 32.35 -4.56 -21.90
CA PRO A 60 33.50 -5.45 -22.00
C PRO A 60 34.79 -4.62 -22.06
N ALA A 61 35.79 -5.02 -21.28
CA ALA A 61 37.12 -4.43 -21.27
C ALA A 61 38.21 -5.51 -21.20
N VAL A 62 39.48 -5.09 -21.26
CA VAL A 62 40.63 -5.97 -21.10
C VAL A 62 41.43 -5.49 -19.89
N SER A 63 41.63 -6.36 -18.90
CA SER A 63 42.42 -6.06 -17.70
C SER A 63 43.86 -5.69 -18.10
N PRO A 64 44.63 -5.00 -17.23
CA PRO A 64 46.04 -4.72 -17.48
C PRO A 64 46.86 -5.96 -17.84
N GLU A 65 46.55 -7.10 -17.21
CA GLU A 65 47.17 -8.41 -17.39
C GLU A 65 46.70 -9.15 -18.67
N GLY A 66 45.74 -8.60 -19.42
CA GLY A 66 45.32 -9.14 -20.72
C GLY A 66 44.13 -10.10 -20.67
N TYR A 67 43.36 -10.10 -19.58
CA TYR A 67 42.16 -10.93 -19.45
C TYR A 67 40.88 -10.16 -19.77
N ASP A 68 39.85 -10.87 -20.22
CA ASP A 68 38.51 -10.31 -20.33
C ASP A 68 37.98 -9.88 -18.97
N VAL A 69 37.30 -8.73 -18.91
CA VAL A 69 36.62 -8.24 -17.71
C VAL A 69 35.37 -7.46 -18.10
N TRP A 70 34.32 -7.50 -17.28
CA TRP A 70 33.22 -6.54 -17.34
C TRP A 70 33.47 -5.36 -16.42
N GLN A 71 33.03 -4.20 -16.85
CA GLN A 71 33.09 -2.95 -16.09
C GLN A 71 31.75 -2.25 -16.14
N VAL A 72 31.46 -1.43 -15.12
CA VAL A 72 30.24 -0.63 -15.13
C VAL A 72 30.40 0.55 -16.08
N GLY A 73 29.50 0.68 -17.04
CA GLY A 73 29.48 1.83 -17.91
C GLY A 73 28.53 1.72 -19.11
N PRO A 74 28.44 2.79 -19.92
CA PRO A 74 29.07 4.09 -19.67
C PRO A 74 28.42 4.84 -18.50
N LEU A 75 29.20 5.70 -17.82
CA LEU A 75 28.68 6.53 -16.74
C LEU A 75 28.26 7.89 -17.30
N GLY A 76 27.01 8.28 -17.09
CA GLY A 76 26.53 9.61 -17.41
C GLY A 76 26.90 10.64 -16.32
N PRO A 77 26.52 11.91 -16.52
CA PRO A 77 26.81 12.97 -15.55
C PRO A 77 26.22 12.72 -14.16
N ALA A 78 25.05 12.08 -14.08
CA ALA A 78 24.41 11.75 -12.81
C ALA A 78 25.19 10.69 -12.05
N GLU A 79 25.64 9.63 -12.74
CA GLU A 79 26.42 8.55 -12.17
C GLU A 79 27.82 9.01 -11.76
N LEU A 80 28.44 9.91 -12.53
CA LEU A 80 29.73 10.52 -12.17
C LEU A 80 29.62 11.39 -10.90
N ARG A 81 28.52 12.15 -10.75
CA ARG A 81 28.23 12.87 -9.50
C ARG A 81 28.02 11.91 -8.34
N MET A 82 27.24 10.84 -8.54
CA MET A 82 27.02 9.80 -7.53
C MET A 82 28.34 9.16 -7.10
N LEU A 83 29.22 8.81 -8.04
CA LEU A 83 30.54 8.27 -7.77
C LEU A 83 31.35 9.23 -6.89
N SER A 84 31.41 10.52 -7.24
CA SER A 84 32.14 11.52 -6.47
C SER A 84 31.55 11.77 -5.08
N SER A 85 30.21 11.77 -4.96
CA SER A 85 29.52 11.88 -3.67
C SER A 85 29.79 10.68 -2.76
N LEU A 86 29.70 9.45 -3.29
CA LEU A 86 30.01 8.24 -2.54
C LEU A 86 31.48 8.21 -2.11
N ALA A 87 32.39 8.55 -3.01
CA ALA A 87 33.82 8.65 -2.72
C ALA A 87 34.13 9.66 -1.61
N THR A 88 33.43 10.80 -1.59
CA THR A 88 33.57 11.83 -0.55
C THR A 88 32.99 11.38 0.79
N ALA A 89 31.92 10.57 0.77
CA ALA A 89 31.25 10.07 1.96
C ALA A 89 31.96 8.85 2.61
N LEU A 90 32.95 8.25 1.93
CA LEU A 90 33.68 7.10 2.49
C LEU A 90 34.46 7.53 3.75
N PRO A 91 34.20 6.90 4.92
CA PRO A 91 34.96 7.21 6.12
C PRO A 91 36.40 6.70 5.96
N PRO A 92 37.40 7.29 6.65
CA PRO A 92 38.81 6.89 6.50
C PRO A 92 39.08 5.39 6.71
N ALA A 93 38.32 4.74 7.59
CA ALA A 93 38.42 3.29 7.83
C ALA A 93 37.98 2.44 6.62
N ALA A 94 37.16 2.98 5.73
CA ALA A 94 36.71 2.31 4.50
C ALA A 94 37.78 2.33 3.39
N HIS A 95 38.85 3.11 3.53
CA HIS A 95 39.97 3.16 2.56
C HIS A 95 41.02 2.07 2.80
N ALA A 96 40.81 1.18 3.77
CA ALA A 96 41.78 0.17 4.15
C ALA A 96 41.98 -0.86 3.03
N LEU A 97 43.20 -0.95 2.51
CA LEU A 97 43.61 -1.96 1.52
C LEU A 97 44.69 -2.87 2.08
N ALA A 98 44.64 -4.14 1.67
CA ALA A 98 45.73 -5.08 1.93
C ALA A 98 46.99 -4.63 1.18
N HIS A 99 48.13 -4.55 1.89
CA HIS A 99 49.40 -4.16 1.31
C HIS A 99 50.35 -5.36 1.27
N GLY A 100 50.75 -5.78 0.07
CA GLY A 100 51.72 -6.86 -0.14
C GLY A 100 53.13 -6.48 0.32
N SER A 101 53.89 -7.46 0.81
CA SER A 101 55.29 -7.25 1.20
C SER A 101 56.14 -6.81 -0.01
N GLY A 102 56.73 -5.61 0.06
CA GLY A 102 57.67 -5.11 -0.95
C GLY A 102 57.11 -4.11 -1.96
N SER A 103 55.81 -3.80 -1.93
CA SER A 103 55.22 -2.77 -2.80
C SER A 103 55.41 -1.35 -2.23
N PRO A 104 55.52 -0.31 -3.08
CA PRO A 104 55.49 1.07 -2.61
C PRO A 104 54.14 1.39 -1.95
N LEU A 105 54.17 2.12 -0.83
CA LEU A 105 52.96 2.58 -0.14
C LEU A 105 52.22 3.58 -1.03
N ARG A 106 51.10 3.15 -1.61
CA ARG A 106 50.19 3.99 -2.40
C ARG A 106 48.87 4.16 -1.65
N VAL A 107 48.40 5.39 -1.55
CA VAL A 107 47.04 5.68 -1.06
C VAL A 107 46.13 5.70 -2.27
N ALA A 108 45.19 4.75 -2.35
CA ALA A 108 44.17 4.74 -3.39
C ALA A 108 43.26 5.97 -3.27
N SER A 109 42.85 6.55 -4.39
CA SER A 109 41.78 7.55 -4.37
C SER A 109 40.46 6.85 -3.99
N PRO A 110 39.60 7.47 -3.17
CA PRO A 110 38.29 6.89 -2.82
C PRO A 110 37.42 6.64 -4.06
N GLU A 111 37.53 7.49 -5.07
CA GLU A 111 36.86 7.31 -6.38
C GLU A 111 37.30 6.02 -7.08
N MET A 112 38.59 5.69 -7.05
CA MET A 112 39.08 4.43 -7.63
C MET A 112 38.56 3.22 -6.85
N LEU A 113 38.43 3.32 -5.52
CA LEU A 113 37.89 2.24 -4.69
C LEU A 113 36.42 1.97 -5.00
N VAL A 114 35.59 3.02 -5.11
CA VAL A 114 34.19 2.92 -5.50
C VAL A 114 34.09 2.30 -6.90
N ARG A 115 34.90 2.78 -7.84
CA ARG A 115 34.90 2.27 -9.22
C ARG A 115 35.29 0.79 -9.30
N ALA A 116 36.36 0.40 -8.61
CA ALA A 116 36.81 -0.99 -8.58
C ALA A 116 35.77 -1.93 -7.98
N ALA A 117 35.02 -1.48 -6.96
CA ALA A 117 33.93 -2.26 -6.39
C ALA A 117 32.77 -2.44 -7.38
N TRP A 118 32.39 -1.38 -8.10
CA TRP A 118 31.37 -1.47 -9.15
C TRP A 118 31.78 -2.40 -10.29
N ASP A 119 33.01 -2.26 -10.79
CA ASP A 119 33.53 -3.13 -11.86
C ASP A 119 33.60 -4.60 -11.39
N ALA A 120 33.95 -4.85 -10.12
CA ALA A 120 33.92 -6.21 -9.55
C ALA A 120 32.50 -6.79 -9.46
N ILE A 121 31.49 -5.98 -9.14
CA ILE A 121 30.08 -6.41 -9.17
C ILE A 121 29.68 -6.79 -10.59
N ALA A 122 29.98 -5.94 -11.58
CA ALA A 122 29.69 -6.21 -12.98
C ALA A 122 30.33 -7.52 -13.46
N ASP A 123 31.63 -7.70 -13.21
CA ASP A 123 32.36 -8.90 -13.65
C ASP A 123 31.86 -10.18 -12.98
N SER A 124 31.45 -10.12 -11.71
CA SER A 124 30.94 -11.29 -10.99
C SER A 124 29.53 -11.70 -11.44
N LEU A 125 28.62 -10.73 -11.60
CA LEU A 125 27.21 -11.04 -11.88
C LEU A 125 26.96 -11.54 -13.30
N VAL A 126 27.76 -11.08 -14.28
CA VAL A 126 27.57 -11.47 -15.69
C VAL A 126 28.08 -12.90 -15.94
N ARG A 127 29.09 -13.35 -15.19
CA ARG A 127 29.76 -14.65 -15.39
C ARG A 127 29.03 -15.80 -14.68
N SER A 128 27.96 -16.30 -15.30
CA SER A 128 27.22 -17.48 -14.80
C SER A 128 27.71 -18.80 -15.44
N ALA A 129 27.37 -19.95 -14.83
CA ALA A 129 27.70 -21.26 -15.41
C ALA A 129 27.00 -21.53 -16.75
N ALA A 130 25.86 -20.86 -16.99
CA ALA A 130 25.10 -20.97 -18.24
C ALA A 130 25.55 -19.96 -19.31
N ALA A 131 26.25 -18.88 -18.92
CA ALA A 131 26.63 -17.80 -19.83
C ALA A 131 27.42 -18.27 -21.07
N PRO A 132 28.39 -19.21 -20.97
CA PRO A 132 29.12 -19.67 -22.17
C PRO A 132 28.23 -20.42 -23.17
N VAL A 133 27.19 -21.11 -22.68
CA VAL A 133 26.25 -21.86 -23.52
C VAL A 133 25.35 -20.88 -24.29
N VAL A 134 24.91 -19.81 -23.63
CA VAL A 134 24.05 -18.78 -24.24
C VAL A 134 24.84 -17.90 -25.20
N ALA A 135 26.06 -17.49 -24.81
CA ALA A 135 26.89 -16.59 -25.61
C ALA A 135 27.65 -17.30 -26.75
N GLY A 136 27.72 -18.64 -26.74
CA GLY A 136 28.49 -19.41 -27.73
C GLY A 136 30.00 -19.20 -27.67
N SER A 137 30.52 -18.58 -26.59
CA SER A 137 31.92 -18.23 -26.40
C SER A 137 32.29 -18.31 -24.92
N ALA A 138 33.53 -18.69 -24.62
CA ALA A 138 34.07 -18.62 -23.26
C ALA A 138 34.50 -17.19 -22.87
N ARG A 139 34.90 -16.37 -23.84
CA ARG A 139 35.32 -14.99 -23.59
C ARG A 139 34.14 -14.15 -23.10
N TYR A 140 34.34 -13.37 -22.04
CA TYR A 140 33.35 -12.54 -21.34
C TYR A 140 32.16 -13.30 -20.72
N ALA A 141 32.16 -14.63 -20.75
CA ALA A 141 31.04 -15.45 -20.27
C ALA A 141 31.47 -16.55 -19.29
N ALA A 142 32.69 -17.08 -19.43
CA ALA A 142 33.19 -18.08 -18.51
C ALA A 142 33.43 -17.49 -17.11
N ARG A 143 33.14 -18.30 -16.07
CA ARG A 143 33.45 -17.96 -14.67
C ARG A 143 34.93 -17.64 -14.44
N ALA A 144 35.83 -18.33 -15.14
CA ALA A 144 37.25 -18.03 -15.13
C ALA A 144 37.58 -16.96 -16.20
N PRO A 145 38.36 -15.92 -15.88
CA PRO A 145 38.82 -14.95 -16.87
C PRO A 145 39.55 -15.61 -18.04
N GLN A 146 39.27 -15.19 -19.27
CA GLN A 146 39.92 -15.71 -20.48
C GLN A 146 40.89 -14.69 -21.06
N SER A 147 41.91 -15.15 -21.80
CA SER A 147 42.82 -14.25 -22.49
C SER A 147 42.11 -13.50 -23.63
N ALA A 148 42.22 -12.16 -23.59
CA ALA A 148 41.58 -11.24 -24.52
C ALA A 148 42.51 -10.07 -24.93
N ALA A 149 43.83 -10.23 -24.77
CA ALA A 149 44.80 -9.19 -25.09
C ALA A 149 44.71 -8.70 -26.55
N ASP A 150 44.35 -9.60 -27.47
CA ASP A 150 44.09 -9.35 -28.89
C ASP A 150 42.92 -8.39 -29.13
N LEU A 151 41.96 -8.33 -28.21
CA LEU A 151 40.76 -7.50 -28.33
C LEU A 151 40.98 -6.07 -27.81
N ARG A 152 42.09 -5.78 -27.14
CA ARG A 152 42.35 -4.46 -26.53
C ARG A 152 42.28 -3.30 -27.54
N PRO A 153 42.87 -3.37 -28.74
CA PRO A 153 42.75 -2.31 -29.74
C PRO A 153 41.30 -2.12 -30.21
N TRP A 154 40.61 -3.23 -30.52
CA TRP A 154 39.22 -3.20 -30.97
C TRP A 154 38.26 -2.66 -29.90
N LEU A 155 38.45 -3.04 -28.63
CA LEU A 155 37.64 -2.53 -27.51
C LEU A 155 37.95 -1.08 -27.19
N ALA A 156 39.19 -0.61 -27.36
CA ALA A 156 39.51 0.80 -27.24
C ALA A 156 38.80 1.64 -28.32
N ASP A 157 38.60 1.09 -29.51
CA ASP A 157 37.86 1.74 -30.61
C ASP A 157 36.34 1.66 -30.38
N ALA A 158 35.83 0.50 -29.97
CA ALA A 158 34.40 0.28 -29.73
C ALA A 158 33.88 1.05 -28.51
N SER A 159 34.71 1.19 -27.47
CA SER A 159 34.36 1.92 -26.24
C SER A 159 34.46 3.43 -26.40
N ARG A 160 35.24 3.92 -27.37
CA ARG A 160 35.41 5.37 -27.64
C ARG A 160 34.07 6.06 -27.86
N GLY A 161 33.18 5.48 -28.68
CA GLY A 161 31.84 6.05 -28.92
C GLY A 161 30.76 5.74 -27.89
N ILE A 162 31.08 4.98 -26.84
CA ILE A 162 30.17 4.71 -25.71
C ILE A 162 30.58 5.55 -24.49
N GLN A 163 31.88 5.83 -24.37
CA GLN A 163 32.52 6.74 -23.41
C GLN A 163 32.75 8.14 -24.01
N GLY A 164 32.21 8.41 -25.21
CA GLY A 164 32.36 9.67 -25.92
C GLY A 164 31.85 10.86 -25.12
N GLY A 165 32.25 12.06 -25.54
CA GLY A 165 31.91 13.31 -24.84
C GLY A 165 30.42 13.66 -24.85
N ALA A 166 29.58 12.90 -25.58
CA ALA A 166 28.15 13.11 -25.72
C ALA A 166 27.31 11.90 -25.27
N ALA A 167 26.09 12.18 -24.82
CA ALA A 167 25.00 11.22 -24.71
C ALA A 167 24.08 11.42 -25.91
N ILE A 168 23.56 10.33 -26.47
CA ILE A 168 22.71 10.36 -27.66
C ILE A 168 21.31 9.95 -27.24
N ALA A 169 20.32 10.70 -27.73
CA ALA A 169 18.93 10.46 -27.43
C ALA A 169 18.06 10.54 -28.69
N LEU A 170 16.94 9.82 -28.66
CA LEU A 170 15.84 9.92 -29.60
C LEU A 170 14.69 10.64 -28.89
N ARG A 171 14.50 11.92 -29.18
CA ARG A 171 13.41 12.74 -28.63
C ARG A 171 12.15 12.51 -29.45
N VAL A 172 11.11 11.97 -28.82
CA VAL A 172 9.79 11.79 -29.44
C VAL A 172 9.03 13.12 -29.38
N GLU A 173 8.51 13.55 -30.52
CA GLU A 173 7.69 14.75 -30.67
C GLU A 173 6.29 14.35 -31.13
N LEU A 174 5.31 14.66 -30.28
CA LEU A 174 3.88 14.40 -30.52
C LEU A 174 3.18 15.75 -30.69
N GLY A 175 3.31 16.35 -31.87
CA GLY A 175 2.67 17.62 -32.22
C GLY A 175 1.29 17.42 -32.88
N ASP A 176 0.72 18.51 -33.41
CA ASP A 176 -0.48 18.45 -34.26
C ASP A 176 -0.22 17.78 -35.63
N ASP A 177 1.05 17.72 -36.06
CA ASP A 177 1.55 17.02 -37.25
C ASP A 177 1.77 15.51 -37.00
N GLU A 178 2.20 14.76 -38.02
CA GLU A 178 2.58 13.34 -37.87
C GLU A 178 3.70 13.17 -36.81
N PRO A 179 3.55 12.20 -35.87
CA PRO A 179 4.56 11.92 -34.85
C PRO A 179 5.95 11.70 -35.45
N CYS A 180 6.98 12.24 -34.80
CA CYS A 180 8.35 12.03 -35.24
C CYS A 180 9.33 11.87 -34.07
N ALA A 181 10.46 11.27 -34.36
CA ALA A 181 11.58 11.11 -33.44
C ALA A 181 12.77 11.90 -33.97
N VAL A 182 13.35 12.76 -33.14
CA VAL A 182 14.51 13.60 -33.48
C VAL A 182 15.74 13.08 -32.75
N LEU A 183 16.81 12.79 -33.50
CA LEU A 183 18.10 12.43 -32.91
C LEU A 183 18.74 13.68 -32.30
N GLN A 184 19.20 13.55 -31.06
CA GLN A 184 19.75 14.64 -30.29
C GLN A 184 21.02 14.20 -29.54
N LEU A 185 21.96 15.13 -29.36
CA LEU A 185 23.17 14.94 -28.58
C LEU A 185 23.22 15.90 -27.40
N THR A 186 23.59 15.38 -26.24
CA THR A 186 23.80 16.13 -25.01
C THR A 186 25.26 16.04 -24.62
N SER A 187 25.93 17.16 -24.36
CA SER A 187 27.31 17.12 -23.87
C SER A 187 27.35 16.53 -22.45
N ARG A 188 28.24 15.56 -22.22
CA ARG A 188 28.49 15.01 -20.89
C ARG A 188 29.28 15.97 -20.01
N ALA A 189 30.09 16.84 -20.62
CA ALA A 189 30.83 17.88 -19.90
C ALA A 189 29.89 19.03 -19.46
N GLU A 190 28.84 19.31 -20.24
CA GLU A 190 27.89 20.38 -19.99
C GLU A 190 26.46 19.94 -20.35
N ALA A 191 25.72 19.42 -19.37
CA ALA A 191 24.40 18.84 -19.60
C ALA A 191 23.34 19.82 -20.15
N SER A 192 23.56 21.14 -20.02
CA SER A 192 22.70 22.17 -20.62
C SER A 192 22.94 22.38 -22.11
N LEU A 193 24.05 21.87 -22.64
CA LEU A 193 24.38 21.96 -24.05
C LEU A 193 23.80 20.76 -24.78
N VAL A 194 22.71 21.00 -25.49
CA VAL A 194 21.96 20.00 -26.24
C VAL A 194 21.74 20.49 -27.67
N VAL A 195 22.00 19.64 -28.66
CA VAL A 195 21.93 19.99 -30.09
C VAL A 195 21.31 18.83 -30.87
N ASP A 196 20.41 19.14 -31.79
CA ASP A 196 19.81 18.15 -32.68
C ASP A 196 20.87 17.67 -33.69
N ALA A 197 20.84 16.37 -34.05
CA ALA A 197 21.88 15.76 -34.87
C ALA A 197 22.10 16.52 -36.19
N THR A 198 21.04 17.04 -36.80
CA THR A 198 21.11 17.84 -38.04
C THR A 198 21.92 19.12 -37.91
N GLU A 199 21.88 19.75 -36.73
CA GLU A 199 22.61 20.99 -36.45
C GLU A 199 24.09 20.71 -36.14
N LEU A 200 24.40 19.53 -35.57
CA LEU A 200 25.77 19.12 -35.25
C LEU A 200 26.65 19.06 -36.50
N PHE A 201 26.20 18.41 -37.58
CA PHE A 201 26.96 18.25 -38.83
C PHE A 201 27.22 19.57 -39.57
N GLY A 202 26.50 20.64 -39.22
CA GLY A 202 26.71 22.00 -39.74
C GLY A 202 27.47 22.92 -38.77
N ALA A 203 27.81 22.45 -37.58
CA ALA A 203 28.35 23.29 -36.52
C ALA A 203 29.86 23.56 -36.68
N PRO A 204 30.38 24.71 -36.18
CA PRO A 204 31.82 24.96 -36.13
C PRO A 204 32.55 23.90 -35.30
N ALA A 205 33.80 23.57 -35.66
CA ALA A 205 34.63 22.60 -34.94
C ALA A 205 34.77 22.89 -33.43
N SER A 206 34.71 24.16 -33.02
CA SER A 206 34.72 24.57 -31.61
C SER A 206 33.47 24.14 -30.84
N VAL A 207 32.32 24.01 -31.51
CA VAL A 207 31.06 23.50 -30.94
C VAL A 207 31.10 21.98 -30.89
N ILE A 208 31.52 21.33 -31.97
CA ILE A 208 31.65 19.87 -32.04
C ILE A 208 32.60 19.35 -30.94
N ALA A 209 33.73 20.02 -30.72
CA ALA A 209 34.69 19.67 -29.67
C ALA A 209 34.07 19.65 -28.25
N ARG A 210 32.99 20.39 -27.99
CA ARG A 210 32.27 20.38 -26.69
C ARG A 210 31.45 19.10 -26.46
N PHE A 211 31.23 18.33 -27.52
CA PHE A 211 30.59 17.01 -27.51
C PHE A 211 31.61 15.86 -27.62
N GLY A 212 32.90 16.18 -27.75
CA GLY A 212 34.00 15.23 -27.98
C GLY A 212 34.64 15.40 -29.37
N GLU A 213 35.93 15.09 -29.48
CA GLU A 213 36.70 15.24 -30.74
C GLU A 213 36.13 14.39 -31.89
N ASP A 214 35.47 13.27 -31.56
CA ASP A 214 34.91 12.29 -32.52
C ASP A 214 33.36 12.23 -32.47
N ALA A 215 32.67 13.27 -31.98
CA ALA A 215 31.23 13.25 -31.73
C ALA A 215 30.34 12.79 -32.91
N GLU A 216 30.69 13.16 -34.15
CA GLU A 216 29.97 12.69 -35.35
C GLU A 216 30.16 11.18 -35.59
N THR A 217 31.38 10.69 -35.41
CA THR A 217 31.70 9.26 -35.54
C THR A 217 30.98 8.46 -34.47
N ASP A 218 30.96 8.97 -33.24
CA ASP A 218 30.29 8.36 -32.11
C ASP A 218 28.77 8.25 -32.33
N LEU A 219 28.16 9.29 -32.90
CA LEU A 219 26.75 9.30 -33.29
C LEU A 219 26.45 8.22 -34.33
N LEU A 220 27.24 8.13 -35.40
CA LEU A 220 27.02 7.14 -36.45
C LEU A 220 27.22 5.71 -35.95
N LEU A 221 28.18 5.49 -35.05
CA LEU A 221 28.40 4.19 -34.42
C LEU A 221 27.24 3.79 -33.50
N ALA A 222 26.71 4.73 -32.71
CA ALA A 222 25.53 4.50 -31.89
C ALA A 222 24.31 4.20 -32.75
N LEU A 223 24.08 4.98 -33.81
CA LEU A 223 22.97 4.76 -34.75
C LEU A 223 23.06 3.40 -35.43
N ARG A 224 24.27 2.93 -35.81
CA ARG A 224 24.47 1.58 -36.36
C ARG A 224 24.16 0.48 -35.36
N ARG A 225 24.48 0.67 -34.08
CA ARG A 225 24.11 -0.28 -33.02
C ARG A 225 22.60 -0.26 -32.79
N GLY A 226 22.01 0.93 -32.69
CA GLY A 226 20.58 1.17 -32.53
C GLY A 226 19.77 0.52 -33.65
N ALA A 227 20.12 0.75 -34.92
CA ALA A 227 19.41 0.16 -36.06
C ALA A 227 19.47 -1.38 -36.11
N ARG A 228 20.51 -2.01 -35.55
CA ARG A 228 20.55 -3.49 -35.44
C ARG A 228 19.62 -4.01 -34.35
N ALA A 229 19.42 -3.25 -33.29
CA ALA A 229 18.60 -3.64 -32.14
C ALA A 229 17.13 -3.24 -32.33
N TRP A 230 16.90 -2.10 -32.99
CA TRP A 230 15.60 -1.55 -33.34
C TRP A 230 15.62 -1.15 -34.83
N PRO A 231 15.20 -2.06 -35.73
CA PRO A 231 15.24 -1.88 -37.19
C PRO A 231 14.65 -0.57 -37.74
N PRO A 232 13.62 0.05 -37.12
CA PRO A 232 13.09 1.32 -37.61
C PRO A 232 14.09 2.48 -37.73
N LEU A 233 15.27 2.43 -37.10
CA LEU A 233 16.33 3.44 -37.29
C LEU A 233 17.16 3.26 -38.57
N GLU A 234 17.04 2.13 -39.27
CA GLU A 234 17.84 1.83 -40.46
C GLU A 234 17.77 2.89 -41.59
N PRO A 235 16.62 3.54 -41.86
CA PRO A 235 16.55 4.62 -42.84
C PRO A 235 17.52 5.77 -42.54
N LEU A 236 17.72 6.14 -41.27
CA LEU A 236 18.61 7.23 -40.88
C LEU A 236 20.08 6.96 -41.23
N LEU A 237 20.50 5.69 -41.29
CA LEU A 237 21.87 5.34 -41.69
C LEU A 237 22.20 5.65 -43.15
N HIS A 238 21.16 5.80 -43.98
CA HIS A 238 21.29 6.09 -45.41
C HIS A 238 21.22 7.59 -45.71
N GLU A 239 20.90 8.40 -44.71
CA GLU A 239 20.89 9.86 -44.82
C GLU A 239 22.31 10.43 -44.73
N ARG A 240 22.56 11.51 -45.46
CA ARG A 240 23.83 12.26 -45.33
C ARG A 240 23.96 12.94 -43.97
N VAL A 241 22.82 13.31 -43.38
CA VAL A 241 22.71 13.99 -42.10
C VAL A 241 21.53 13.34 -41.35
N PRO A 242 21.77 12.30 -40.54
CA PRO A 242 20.71 11.61 -39.82
C PRO A 242 20.07 12.56 -38.81
N GLY A 243 18.75 12.71 -38.88
CA GLY A 243 18.07 13.75 -38.11
C GLY A 243 16.72 13.37 -37.53
N ARG A 244 15.79 12.98 -38.41
CA ARG A 244 14.38 12.83 -38.06
C ARG A 244 13.81 11.55 -38.62
N LEU A 245 13.13 10.78 -37.78
CA LEU A 245 12.41 9.57 -38.15
C LEU A 245 10.92 9.83 -38.01
N ALA A 246 10.14 9.61 -39.08
CA ALA A 246 8.69 9.60 -38.96
C ALA A 246 8.27 8.35 -38.17
N LEU A 247 7.39 8.54 -37.18
CA LEU A 247 6.91 7.46 -36.32
C LEU A 247 5.45 7.15 -36.69
N ASP A 248 5.21 5.91 -37.12
CA ASP A 248 3.84 5.39 -37.22
C ASP A 248 3.35 4.83 -35.87
N ASP A 249 2.08 4.46 -35.83
CA ASP A 249 1.44 3.93 -34.63
C ASP A 249 2.08 2.62 -34.14
N ASP A 250 2.63 1.79 -35.04
CA ASP A 250 3.28 0.52 -34.69
C ASP A 250 4.64 0.79 -34.04
N MET A 251 5.41 1.75 -34.56
CA MET A 251 6.69 2.19 -33.99
C MET A 251 6.53 2.86 -32.62
N LEU A 252 5.49 3.69 -32.44
CA LEU A 252 5.19 4.31 -31.15
C LEU A 252 4.82 3.27 -30.08
N ALA A 253 3.99 2.29 -30.46
CA ALA A 253 3.61 1.21 -29.55
C ALA A 253 4.82 0.35 -29.13
N ASP A 254 5.73 0.06 -30.08
CA ASP A 254 6.96 -0.68 -29.80
C ASP A 254 7.90 0.11 -28.87
N LEU A 255 8.07 1.42 -29.10
CA LEU A 255 8.85 2.29 -28.22
C LEU A 255 8.29 2.34 -26.79
N LEU A 256 6.97 2.32 -26.60
CA LEU A 256 6.34 2.28 -25.27
C LEU A 256 6.47 0.92 -24.57
N ALA A 257 6.60 -0.17 -25.34
CA ALA A 257 6.76 -1.51 -24.81
C ALA A 257 8.23 -1.80 -24.49
N ASP A 258 8.96 -2.41 -25.43
CA ASP A 258 10.33 -2.87 -25.22
C ASP A 258 11.37 -2.04 -25.99
N GLY A 259 10.95 -1.34 -27.06
CA GLY A 259 11.83 -0.62 -27.98
C GLY A 259 12.71 0.43 -27.30
N ALA A 260 12.16 1.20 -26.35
CA ALA A 260 12.95 2.17 -25.59
C ALA A 260 14.06 1.51 -24.75
N THR A 261 13.76 0.39 -24.10
CA THR A 261 14.72 -0.38 -23.30
C THR A 261 15.83 -0.96 -24.19
N VAL A 262 15.45 -1.49 -25.35
CA VAL A 262 16.38 -2.03 -26.35
C VAL A 262 17.33 -0.93 -26.86
N LEU A 263 16.80 0.25 -27.20
CA LEU A 263 17.60 1.40 -27.66
C LEU A 263 18.56 1.91 -26.57
N GLN A 264 18.08 2.02 -25.33
CA GLN A 264 18.92 2.42 -24.18
C GLN A 264 20.10 1.46 -24.00
N GLY A 265 19.88 0.16 -24.19
CA GLY A 265 20.93 -0.86 -24.18
C GLY A 265 22.01 -0.68 -25.26
N THR A 266 21.72 0.08 -26.33
CA THR A 266 22.69 0.42 -27.39
C THR A 266 23.40 1.76 -27.19
N GLY A 267 23.01 2.51 -26.15
CA GLY A 267 23.51 3.84 -25.84
C GLY A 267 22.70 4.98 -26.46
N ILE A 268 21.46 4.73 -26.88
CA ILE A 268 20.51 5.75 -27.35
C ILE A 268 19.36 5.84 -26.34
N ASP A 269 19.30 6.91 -25.58
CA ASP A 269 18.18 7.14 -24.66
C ASP A 269 16.91 7.52 -25.45
N VAL A 270 15.72 7.20 -24.96
CA VAL A 270 14.45 7.67 -25.56
C VAL A 270 13.82 8.70 -24.64
N LEU A 271 13.56 9.90 -25.16
CA LEU A 271 12.99 11.01 -24.42
C LEU A 271 11.54 11.22 -24.86
N TRP A 272 10.61 11.07 -23.94
CA TRP A 272 9.19 11.31 -24.17
C TRP A 272 8.80 12.76 -23.83
N PRO A 273 7.77 13.32 -24.50
CA PRO A 273 7.18 14.59 -24.10
C PRO A 273 6.69 14.54 -22.65
N ALA A 274 6.84 15.65 -21.92
CA ALA A 274 6.44 15.71 -20.52
C ALA A 274 4.93 15.47 -20.35
N GLU A 275 4.12 15.90 -21.32
CA GLU A 275 2.66 15.82 -21.33
C GLU A 275 2.16 14.37 -21.21
N LEU A 276 2.86 13.42 -21.85
CA LEU A 276 2.56 11.98 -21.78
C LEU A 276 2.77 11.38 -20.38
N LEU A 277 3.61 12.02 -19.55
CA LEU A 277 3.93 11.57 -18.20
C LEU A 277 2.98 12.16 -17.14
N HIS A 278 2.30 13.27 -17.47
CA HIS A 278 1.44 14.02 -16.54
C HIS A 278 -0.01 13.54 -16.54
N ASP A 279 -0.57 13.25 -17.72
CA ASP A 279 -1.99 12.89 -17.87
C ASP A 279 -2.18 11.37 -17.90
N LYS A 280 -2.00 10.71 -16.75
CA LYS A 280 -2.27 9.26 -16.61
C LYS A 280 -3.78 9.00 -16.55
N VAL A 281 -4.22 7.95 -17.24
CA VAL A 281 -5.58 7.41 -17.07
C VAL A 281 -5.64 6.69 -15.73
N GLU A 282 -6.50 7.18 -14.85
CA GLU A 282 -6.83 6.52 -13.58
C GLU A 282 -8.20 5.87 -13.69
N LEU A 283 -8.33 4.68 -13.08
CA LEU A 283 -9.58 3.94 -13.04
C LEU A 283 -10.18 4.02 -11.63
N ARG A 284 -11.43 4.44 -11.53
CA ARG A 284 -12.20 4.50 -10.29
C ARG A 284 -13.49 3.68 -10.43
N ALA A 285 -13.93 3.09 -9.34
CA ALA A 285 -15.23 2.45 -9.25
C ALA A 285 -16.27 3.46 -8.77
N ALA A 286 -17.15 3.92 -9.67
CA ALA A 286 -18.23 4.83 -9.35
C ALA A 286 -19.47 4.07 -8.86
N ILE A 287 -19.96 4.46 -7.69
CA ILE A 287 -21.19 3.92 -7.12
C ILE A 287 -22.36 4.77 -7.59
N VAL A 288 -23.26 4.18 -8.38
CA VAL A 288 -24.47 4.84 -8.86
C VAL A 288 -25.72 4.13 -8.36
N SER A 289 -26.78 4.90 -8.07
CA SER A 289 -28.09 4.34 -7.79
C SER A 289 -28.56 3.49 -8.97
N ALA A 290 -29.04 2.28 -8.71
CA ALA A 290 -29.63 1.46 -9.76
C ALA A 290 -30.90 2.16 -10.30
N PRO A 291 -31.16 2.14 -11.63
CA PRO A 291 -32.37 2.72 -12.18
C PRO A 291 -33.60 1.96 -11.67
N GLY A 292 -34.45 2.66 -10.90
CA GLY A 292 -35.72 2.17 -10.36
C GLY A 292 -35.74 2.13 -8.83
N LYS A 293 -36.62 2.97 -8.24
CA LYS A 293 -36.84 3.27 -6.81
C LYS A 293 -35.79 4.18 -6.16
N VAL A 294 -35.96 5.49 -6.40
CA VAL A 294 -35.49 6.52 -5.47
C VAL A 294 -36.75 7.03 -4.79
N ASP A 295 -37.02 6.58 -3.56
CA ASP A 295 -38.00 7.26 -2.72
C ASP A 295 -37.32 8.50 -2.11
N GLU A 296 -38.00 9.64 -2.09
CA GLU A 296 -37.49 10.93 -1.58
C GLU A 296 -37.27 10.95 -0.06
N ALA A 297 -37.38 9.81 0.63
CA ALA A 297 -37.30 9.69 2.07
C ALA A 297 -36.17 8.73 2.49
N GLY A 298 -34.94 9.26 2.61
CA GLY A 298 -33.82 8.56 3.26
C GLY A 298 -33.19 7.43 2.44
N PHE A 299 -31.91 7.17 2.71
CA PHE A 299 -31.18 6.07 2.10
C PHE A 299 -31.54 4.75 2.80
N ASP A 300 -32.07 3.78 2.07
CA ASP A 300 -32.32 2.41 2.57
C ASP A 300 -31.12 1.50 2.29
N LEU A 301 -30.55 0.92 3.34
CA LEU A 301 -29.44 -0.06 3.27
C LEU A 301 -29.86 -1.37 2.61
N GLY A 302 -31.16 -1.63 2.46
CA GLY A 302 -31.71 -2.74 1.69
C GLY A 302 -31.69 -2.53 0.17
N SER A 303 -31.39 -1.31 -0.30
CA SER A 303 -31.34 -1.02 -1.74
C SER A 303 -30.12 -1.65 -2.43
N LEU A 304 -30.30 -2.08 -3.68
CA LEU A 304 -29.23 -2.57 -4.53
C LEU A 304 -28.62 -1.40 -5.29
N LEU A 305 -27.30 -1.22 -5.19
CA LEU A 305 -26.57 -0.20 -5.94
C LEU A 305 -25.82 -0.85 -7.11
N ALA A 306 -25.64 -0.08 -8.18
CA ALA A 306 -24.91 -0.51 -9.35
C ALA A 306 -23.53 0.17 -9.37
N PHE A 307 -22.51 -0.61 -9.67
CA PHE A 307 -21.16 -0.07 -9.88
C PHE A 307 -20.93 0.11 -11.37
N ARG A 308 -20.31 1.23 -11.73
CA ARG A 308 -19.79 1.47 -13.08
C ARG A 308 -18.32 1.82 -12.97
N TRP A 309 -17.55 1.39 -13.95
CA TRP A 309 -16.20 1.91 -14.11
C TRP A 309 -16.28 3.37 -14.53
N GLN A 310 -15.51 4.22 -13.86
CA GLN A 310 -15.29 5.61 -14.23
C GLN A 310 -13.80 5.76 -14.48
N ALA A 311 -13.44 6.26 -15.65
CA ALA A 311 -12.06 6.61 -15.97
C ALA A 311 -11.89 8.12 -15.84
N THR A 312 -10.75 8.56 -15.30
CA THR A 312 -10.38 9.98 -15.25
C THR A 312 -9.04 10.21 -15.93
N LEU A 313 -8.91 11.33 -16.64
CA LEU A 313 -7.67 11.78 -17.27
C LEU A 313 -7.27 13.12 -16.65
N GLY A 314 -6.13 13.17 -15.96
CA GLY A 314 -5.68 14.41 -15.29
C GLY A 314 -6.66 14.92 -14.21
N GLY A 315 -7.52 14.04 -13.69
CA GLY A 315 -8.58 14.38 -12.73
C GLY A 315 -9.96 14.64 -13.33
N ASP A 316 -10.06 14.84 -14.65
CA ASP A 316 -11.34 15.04 -15.32
C ASP A 316 -11.99 13.70 -15.67
N VAL A 317 -13.30 13.60 -15.44
CA VAL A 317 -14.10 12.42 -15.78
C VAL A 317 -14.20 12.25 -17.29
N LEU A 318 -13.94 11.03 -17.77
CA LEU A 318 -14.15 10.65 -19.16
C LEU A 318 -15.62 10.27 -19.40
N ASP A 319 -16.17 10.70 -20.53
CA ASP A 319 -17.52 10.33 -20.94
C ASP A 319 -17.60 8.90 -21.52
N GLU A 320 -18.81 8.46 -21.86
CA GLU A 320 -19.06 7.08 -22.31
C GLU A 320 -18.44 6.81 -23.70
N GLU A 321 -18.34 7.83 -24.56
CA GLU A 321 -17.68 7.72 -25.87
C GLU A 321 -16.15 7.65 -25.71
N GLU A 322 -15.58 8.45 -24.82
CA GLU A 322 -14.15 8.44 -24.47
C GLU A 322 -13.73 7.12 -23.80
N ILE A 323 -14.59 6.56 -22.93
CA ILE A 323 -14.39 5.23 -22.33
C ILE A 323 -14.45 4.13 -23.40
N GLU A 324 -15.35 4.25 -24.38
CA GLU A 324 -15.44 3.29 -25.48
C GLU A 324 -14.20 3.34 -26.38
N GLN A 325 -13.71 4.54 -26.70
CA GLN A 325 -12.45 4.72 -27.44
C GLN A 325 -11.25 4.11 -26.71
N LEU A 326 -11.16 4.26 -25.37
CA LEU A 326 -10.14 3.59 -24.56
C LEU A 326 -10.31 2.07 -24.59
N ALA A 327 -11.53 1.55 -24.41
CA ALA A 327 -11.79 0.12 -24.35
C ALA A 327 -11.55 -0.59 -25.70
N GLU A 328 -11.80 0.09 -26.82
CA GLU A 328 -11.53 -0.43 -28.16
C GLU A 328 -10.07 -0.30 -28.58
N ALA A 329 -9.30 0.59 -27.92
CA ALA A 329 -7.88 0.70 -28.17
C ALA A 329 -7.18 -0.59 -27.77
N LYS A 330 -6.78 -1.37 -28.77
CA LYS A 330 -6.00 -2.61 -28.59
C LYS A 330 -4.57 -2.36 -28.12
N ARG A 331 -4.15 -1.09 -28.01
CA ARG A 331 -2.75 -0.66 -27.89
C ARG A 331 -2.67 0.51 -26.91
N GLY A 332 -1.59 0.56 -26.13
CA GLY A 332 -1.45 1.43 -24.96
C GLY A 332 -1.30 2.93 -25.22
N LEU A 333 -1.68 3.43 -26.40
CA LEU A 333 -1.63 4.85 -26.78
C LEU A 333 -2.95 5.21 -27.47
N VAL A 334 -3.72 6.12 -26.88
CA VAL A 334 -5.05 6.54 -27.37
C VAL A 334 -5.09 8.04 -27.52
N ARG A 335 -5.66 8.54 -28.62
CA ARG A 335 -5.86 9.97 -28.82
C ARG A 335 -7.20 10.39 -28.22
N LEU A 336 -7.17 11.03 -27.05
CA LEU A 336 -8.35 11.57 -26.37
C LEU A 336 -8.28 13.10 -26.31
N ARG A 337 -9.38 13.78 -26.61
CA ARG A 337 -9.47 15.25 -26.61
C ARG A 337 -8.35 15.94 -27.41
N GLY A 338 -7.92 15.32 -28.51
CA GLY A 338 -6.85 15.80 -29.37
C GLY A 338 -5.42 15.49 -28.89
N ARG A 339 -5.24 14.93 -27.69
CA ARG A 339 -3.93 14.60 -27.08
C ARG A 339 -3.68 13.09 -27.03
N PHE A 340 -2.42 12.70 -27.10
CA PHE A 340 -2.01 11.31 -26.93
C PHE A 340 -1.88 10.94 -25.45
N VAL A 341 -2.54 9.85 -25.06
CA VAL A 341 -2.61 9.36 -23.70
C VAL A 341 -2.10 7.93 -23.66
N ALA A 342 -1.12 7.65 -22.80
CA ALA A 342 -0.66 6.30 -22.54
C ALA A 342 -1.60 5.60 -21.54
N ALA A 343 -2.15 4.46 -21.93
CA ALA A 343 -3.03 3.65 -21.10
C ALA A 343 -2.48 2.24 -20.93
N ASP A 344 -2.47 1.73 -19.70
CA ASP A 344 -2.05 0.37 -19.39
C ASP A 344 -3.01 -0.64 -20.07
N PRO A 345 -2.51 -1.59 -20.89
CA PRO A 345 -3.34 -2.63 -21.51
C PRO A 345 -4.21 -3.42 -20.51
N ALA A 346 -3.73 -3.63 -19.27
CA ALA A 346 -4.51 -4.28 -18.23
C ALA A 346 -5.70 -3.41 -17.77
N LEU A 347 -5.52 -2.09 -17.74
CA LEU A 347 -6.56 -1.11 -17.44
C LEU A 347 -7.62 -1.10 -18.56
N LEU A 348 -7.19 -1.12 -19.83
CA LEU A 348 -8.09 -1.16 -20.98
C LEU A 348 -8.95 -2.44 -20.99
N ALA A 349 -8.36 -3.58 -20.66
CA ALA A 349 -9.10 -4.85 -20.54
C ALA A 349 -10.19 -4.80 -19.46
N ARG A 350 -9.95 -4.09 -18.34
CA ARG A 350 -10.95 -3.91 -17.27
C ARG A 350 -12.10 -3.01 -17.68
N LEU A 351 -11.82 -1.92 -18.40
CA LEU A 351 -12.83 -1.07 -19.01
C LEU A 351 -13.70 -1.87 -19.99
N ALA A 352 -13.07 -2.69 -20.83
CA ALA A 352 -13.76 -3.55 -21.80
C ALA A 352 -14.65 -4.63 -21.12
N ALA A 353 -14.29 -5.11 -19.94
CA ALA A 353 -15.10 -6.08 -19.19
C ALA A 353 -16.43 -5.50 -18.66
N ARG A 354 -16.60 -4.16 -18.66
CA ARG A 354 -17.83 -3.35 -18.44
C ARG A 354 -18.71 -3.65 -17.20
N ARG A 355 -18.41 -4.65 -16.35
CA ARG A 355 -19.28 -5.01 -15.20
C ARG A 355 -18.50 -5.33 -13.93
N LEU A 356 -18.48 -4.35 -13.02
CA LEU A 356 -18.39 -4.63 -11.59
C LEU A 356 -19.72 -5.25 -11.16
N GLY A 357 -19.68 -6.30 -10.35
CA GLY A 357 -20.90 -6.94 -9.82
C GLY A 357 -21.81 -5.95 -9.08
N ARG A 358 -23.05 -6.35 -8.79
CA ARG A 358 -23.92 -5.59 -7.89
C ARG A 358 -23.43 -5.79 -6.45
N LEU A 359 -23.28 -4.72 -5.67
CA LEU A 359 -23.09 -4.79 -4.22
C LEU A 359 -24.35 -4.27 -3.52
N GLY A 360 -24.56 -4.73 -2.29
CA GLY A 360 -25.57 -4.13 -1.42
C GLY A 360 -25.17 -2.70 -1.03
N ALA A 361 -26.15 -1.86 -0.73
CA ALA A 361 -25.92 -0.49 -0.27
C ALA A 361 -24.94 -0.38 0.92
N ALA A 362 -25.02 -1.30 1.89
CA ALA A 362 -24.10 -1.34 3.02
C ALA A 362 -22.65 -1.68 2.63
N GLU A 363 -22.44 -2.64 1.72
CA GLU A 363 -21.09 -3.00 1.23
C GLU A 363 -20.49 -1.85 0.41
N ALA A 364 -21.32 -1.14 -0.36
CA ALA A 364 -20.92 0.04 -1.11
C ALA A 364 -20.51 1.20 -0.19
N LEU A 365 -21.25 1.42 0.90
CA LEU A 365 -20.88 2.37 1.95
C LEU A 365 -19.54 2.00 2.60
N GLY A 366 -19.34 0.72 2.93
CA GLY A 366 -18.08 0.23 3.47
C GLY A 366 -16.90 0.45 2.53
N ALA A 367 -17.08 0.18 1.24
CA ALA A 367 -16.05 0.40 0.21
C ALA A 367 -15.72 1.90 0.01
N LEU A 368 -16.74 2.77 0.07
CA LEU A 368 -16.56 4.22 -0.02
C LEU A 368 -15.77 4.75 1.18
N LEU A 369 -16.12 4.35 2.40
CA LEU A 369 -15.39 4.72 3.63
C LEU A 369 -13.97 4.15 3.65
N ALA A 370 -13.75 2.96 3.08
CA ALA A 370 -12.40 2.42 2.87
C ALA A 370 -11.56 3.27 1.89
N GLY A 371 -12.22 4.06 1.03
CA GLY A 371 -11.66 4.75 -0.13
C GLY A 371 -11.30 3.83 -1.30
N SER A 372 -11.53 2.52 -1.18
CA SER A 372 -11.18 1.56 -2.21
C SER A 372 -11.91 0.22 -2.06
N LEU A 373 -12.03 -0.52 -3.18
CA LEU A 373 -12.59 -1.85 -3.24
C LEU A 373 -11.57 -2.81 -3.85
N VAL A 374 -11.42 -4.01 -3.26
CA VAL A 374 -10.55 -5.05 -3.82
C VAL A 374 -11.30 -5.83 -4.90
N ILE A 375 -10.87 -5.69 -6.15
CA ILE A 375 -11.41 -6.38 -7.33
C ILE A 375 -10.28 -7.20 -7.95
N ASP A 376 -10.49 -8.50 -8.15
CA ASP A 376 -9.50 -9.43 -8.73
C ASP A 376 -8.11 -9.41 -8.06
N GLY A 377 -8.06 -9.06 -6.77
CA GLY A 377 -6.83 -9.01 -5.99
C GLY A 377 -6.15 -7.63 -5.94
N GLU A 378 -6.68 -6.64 -6.65
CA GLU A 378 -6.15 -5.28 -6.65
C GLU A 378 -7.11 -4.28 -5.98
N ALA A 379 -6.55 -3.32 -5.26
CA ALA A 379 -7.33 -2.25 -4.63
C ALA A 379 -7.57 -1.13 -5.65
N VAL A 380 -8.85 -0.85 -5.91
CA VAL A 380 -9.29 0.18 -6.85
C VAL A 380 -9.94 1.33 -6.06
N PRO A 381 -9.59 2.60 -6.33
CA PRO A 381 -10.27 3.74 -5.70
C PRO A 381 -11.78 3.74 -5.97
N VAL A 382 -12.57 4.10 -4.96
CA VAL A 382 -14.03 4.15 -5.03
C VAL A 382 -14.50 5.58 -4.85
N VAL A 383 -15.47 5.98 -5.67
CA VAL A 383 -16.14 7.29 -5.58
C VAL A 383 -17.66 7.09 -5.63
N ALA A 384 -18.39 7.99 -5.02
CA ALA A 384 -19.84 8.02 -5.07
C ALA A 384 -20.32 9.47 -5.11
N ASP A 385 -21.50 9.67 -5.69
CA ASP A 385 -22.20 10.95 -5.66
C ASP A 385 -23.57 10.81 -4.98
N GLY A 386 -24.17 11.94 -4.63
CA GLY A 386 -25.56 11.99 -4.18
C GLY A 386 -25.77 11.51 -2.73
N PRO A 387 -26.88 10.79 -2.44
CA PRO A 387 -27.23 10.42 -1.06
C PRO A 387 -26.19 9.58 -0.33
N LEU A 388 -25.51 8.66 -1.04
CA LEU A 388 -24.50 7.78 -0.44
C LEU A 388 -23.26 8.57 -0.01
N ALA A 389 -22.79 9.49 -0.86
CA ALA A 389 -21.66 10.36 -0.55
C ALA A 389 -21.95 11.22 0.69
N ARG A 390 -23.12 11.86 0.75
CA ARG A 390 -23.56 12.64 1.92
C ARG A 390 -23.67 11.79 3.19
N LEU A 391 -24.09 10.53 3.07
CA LEU A 391 -24.13 9.62 4.22
C LEU A 391 -22.72 9.28 4.70
N ALA A 392 -21.78 8.99 3.79
CA ALA A 392 -20.38 8.73 4.14
C ALA A 392 -19.74 9.96 4.81
N GLU A 393 -19.90 11.16 4.23
CA GLU A 393 -19.43 12.43 4.82
C GLU A 393 -20.01 12.65 6.23
N ARG A 394 -21.32 12.39 6.42
CA ARG A 394 -21.95 12.50 7.73
C ARG A 394 -21.34 11.52 8.73
N LEU A 395 -21.07 10.27 8.32
CA LEU A 395 -20.44 9.24 9.16
C LEU A 395 -18.98 9.55 9.49
N GLU A 396 -18.23 10.11 8.57
CA GLU A 396 -16.86 10.58 8.82
C GLU A 396 -16.85 11.72 9.84
N ALA A 397 -17.79 12.68 9.73
CA ALA A 397 -17.94 13.73 10.74
C ALA A 397 -18.31 13.19 12.14
N LEU A 398 -19.03 12.06 12.23
CA LEU A 398 -19.28 11.37 13.51
C LEU A 398 -17.98 10.85 14.13
N ALA A 399 -17.11 10.27 13.31
CA ALA A 399 -15.84 9.70 13.75
C ALA A 399 -14.87 10.77 14.30
N ASP A 400 -14.93 11.99 13.74
CA ASP A 400 -14.14 13.14 14.20
C ASP A 400 -14.69 13.78 15.50
N GLY A 401 -15.87 13.35 15.94
CA GLY A 401 -16.48 13.82 17.18
C GLY A 401 -17.16 15.19 17.07
N SER A 402 -17.45 15.66 15.86
CA SER A 402 -18.10 16.94 15.55
C SER A 402 -19.61 16.93 15.78
N LEU A 403 -20.06 16.24 16.83
CA LEU A 403 -21.47 16.02 17.13
C LEU A 403 -22.06 17.17 17.97
N PRO A 404 -23.26 17.67 17.63
CA PRO A 404 -24.00 18.56 18.52
C PRO A 404 -24.37 17.83 19.82
N ASP A 405 -24.31 18.54 20.93
CA ASP A 405 -24.76 18.02 22.23
C ASP A 405 -26.29 17.89 22.22
N LEU A 406 -26.80 16.67 22.43
CA LEU A 406 -28.24 16.41 22.55
C LEU A 406 -28.79 16.86 23.91
N GLY A 407 -27.92 17.14 24.87
CA GLY A 407 -28.30 17.39 26.25
C GLY A 407 -28.85 16.14 26.94
N THR A 408 -29.15 16.30 28.23
CA THR A 408 -29.76 15.25 29.04
C THR A 408 -31.24 15.09 28.69
N PRO A 409 -31.70 13.89 28.32
CA PRO A 409 -33.11 13.67 27.98
C PRO A 409 -34.02 13.87 29.19
N GLY A 410 -35.24 14.35 28.94
CA GLY A 410 -36.29 14.41 29.96
C GLY A 410 -36.57 13.02 30.54
N GLY A 411 -36.72 12.94 31.87
CA GLY A 411 -36.98 11.68 32.58
C GLY A 411 -35.72 10.91 33.02
N LEU A 412 -34.51 11.34 32.62
CA LEU A 412 -33.27 10.76 33.14
C LEU A 412 -32.92 11.34 34.52
N LEU A 413 -32.86 10.49 35.53
CA LEU A 413 -32.45 10.81 36.91
C LEU A 413 -30.94 10.61 37.11
N ALA A 414 -30.14 11.20 36.22
CA ALA A 414 -28.68 11.24 36.31
C ALA A 414 -28.10 12.37 35.46
N GLU A 415 -26.92 12.85 35.83
CA GLU A 415 -26.12 13.75 34.99
C GLU A 415 -25.14 12.94 34.15
N LEU A 416 -25.20 13.08 32.83
CA LEU A 416 -24.26 12.46 31.92
C LEU A 416 -22.90 13.16 32.00
N ARG A 417 -21.82 12.39 32.10
CA ARG A 417 -20.47 12.92 31.91
C ARG A 417 -20.27 13.39 30.46
N PRO A 418 -19.33 14.31 30.17
CA PRO A 418 -19.13 14.83 28.81
C PRO A 418 -18.90 13.73 27.76
N TYR A 419 -18.11 12.71 28.09
CA TYR A 419 -17.93 11.56 27.20
C TYR A 419 -19.24 10.77 27.04
N GLN A 420 -20.02 10.57 28.10
CA GLN A 420 -21.30 9.86 28.00
C GLN A 420 -22.29 10.61 27.10
N SER A 421 -22.38 11.94 27.22
CA SER A 421 -23.23 12.74 26.31
C SER A 421 -22.81 12.56 24.85
N ARG A 422 -21.51 12.64 24.54
CA ARG A 422 -20.98 12.36 23.19
C ARG A 422 -21.33 10.95 22.70
N GLY A 423 -21.28 9.96 23.59
CA GLY A 423 -21.66 8.59 23.25
C GLY A 423 -23.14 8.44 22.95
N VAL A 424 -24.01 9.12 23.70
CA VAL A 424 -25.46 9.17 23.43
C VAL A 424 -25.74 9.88 22.11
N ALA A 425 -25.08 11.01 21.82
CA ALA A 425 -25.20 11.70 20.55
C ALA A 425 -24.79 10.81 19.36
N TRP A 426 -23.67 10.09 19.49
CA TRP A 426 -23.23 9.14 18.47
C TRP A 426 -24.25 8.01 18.27
N LEU A 427 -24.73 7.39 19.35
CA LEU A 427 -25.75 6.34 19.28
C LEU A 427 -27.06 6.83 18.63
N HIS A 428 -27.47 8.06 18.93
CA HIS A 428 -28.65 8.67 18.36
C HIS A 428 -28.52 8.87 16.85
N GLU A 429 -27.38 9.41 16.39
CA GLU A 429 -27.12 9.62 14.96
C GLU A 429 -27.03 8.31 14.18
N MET A 430 -26.39 7.28 14.74
CA MET A 430 -26.39 5.94 14.13
C MET A 430 -27.84 5.43 13.97
N ALA A 431 -28.65 5.51 15.03
CA ALA A 431 -30.02 5.05 14.98
C ALA A 431 -30.92 5.90 14.06
N ALA A 432 -30.67 7.21 13.95
CA ALA A 432 -31.41 8.14 13.09
C ALA A 432 -31.10 7.94 11.60
N THR A 433 -29.90 7.46 11.27
CA THR A 433 -29.48 7.11 9.91
C THR A 433 -29.90 5.69 9.49
N GLY A 434 -30.64 4.97 10.34
CA GLY A 434 -31.03 3.57 10.10
C GLY A 434 -29.85 2.60 10.19
N LEU A 435 -28.75 3.03 10.79
CA LEU A 435 -27.53 2.25 10.98
C LEU A 435 -27.45 1.72 12.42
N GLY A 436 -26.68 0.65 12.60
CA GLY A 436 -26.29 0.16 13.91
C GLY A 436 -24.86 0.55 14.26
N GLY A 437 -24.46 0.29 15.50
CA GLY A 437 -23.11 0.58 15.95
C GLY A 437 -22.68 -0.25 17.15
N CYS A 438 -21.37 -0.34 17.37
CA CYS A 438 -20.75 -0.99 18.51
C CYS A 438 -20.21 0.04 19.50
N LEU A 439 -20.85 0.17 20.66
CA LEU A 439 -20.30 0.92 21.79
C LEU A 439 -19.30 0.02 22.55
N ALA A 440 -18.03 0.23 22.22
CA ALA A 440 -16.89 -0.56 22.67
C ALA A 440 -16.14 0.05 23.87
N ASP A 441 -16.81 0.87 24.69
CA ASP A 441 -16.22 1.49 25.87
C ASP A 441 -15.74 0.48 26.91
N ASP A 442 -14.62 0.81 27.58
CA ASP A 442 -14.12 0.06 28.72
C ASP A 442 -15.21 -0.20 29.78
N MET A 443 -15.11 -1.36 30.45
CA MET A 443 -16.04 -1.76 31.51
C MET A 443 -16.11 -0.71 32.61
N GLY A 444 -17.32 -0.27 32.95
CA GLY A 444 -17.56 0.73 34.00
C GLY A 444 -17.71 2.18 33.52
N LEU A 445 -17.58 2.47 32.22
CA LEU A 445 -17.84 3.81 31.64
C LEU A 445 -19.34 4.14 31.45
N GLY A 446 -20.24 3.32 32.01
CA GLY A 446 -21.68 3.61 32.02
C GLY A 446 -22.40 3.36 30.69
N LYS A 447 -22.06 2.28 29.97
CA LYS A 447 -22.75 1.89 28.72
C LYS A 447 -24.27 1.73 28.89
N THR A 448 -24.70 1.10 29.99
CA THR A 448 -26.11 0.94 30.35
C THR A 448 -26.83 2.28 30.46
N LEU A 449 -26.24 3.24 31.18
CA LEU A 449 -26.79 4.59 31.33
C LEU A 449 -26.92 5.31 29.98
N GLN A 450 -25.91 5.17 29.10
CA GLN A 450 -25.95 5.73 27.74
C GLN A 450 -27.12 5.14 26.92
N VAL A 451 -27.39 3.83 27.03
CA VAL A 451 -28.52 3.19 26.35
C VAL A 451 -29.87 3.63 26.93
N ILE A 452 -29.99 3.79 28.25
CA ILE A 452 -31.21 4.31 28.87
C ILE A 452 -31.50 5.73 28.39
N ALA A 453 -30.47 6.59 28.34
CA ALA A 453 -30.59 7.94 27.80
C ALA A 453 -30.98 7.95 26.31
N LEU A 454 -30.39 7.05 25.50
CA LEU A 454 -30.77 6.86 24.10
C LEU A 454 -32.25 6.47 23.96
N HIS A 455 -32.74 5.52 24.77
CA HIS A 455 -34.14 5.11 24.75
C HIS A 455 -35.06 6.29 25.07
N LEU A 456 -34.75 7.11 26.08
CA LEU A 456 -35.55 8.29 26.41
C LEU A 456 -35.61 9.32 25.27
N HIS A 457 -34.48 9.63 24.63
CA HIS A 457 -34.44 10.51 23.46
C HIS A 457 -35.29 9.96 22.31
N ARG A 458 -35.24 8.65 22.05
CA ARG A 458 -36.01 7.98 21.00
C ARG A 458 -37.50 7.91 21.32
N SER A 459 -37.86 7.60 22.56
CA SER A 459 -39.24 7.57 23.05
C SER A 459 -39.89 8.95 22.94
N ALA A 460 -39.16 10.02 23.30
CA ALA A 460 -39.62 11.40 23.11
C ALA A 460 -39.84 11.78 21.62
N ALA A 461 -39.13 11.13 20.70
CA ALA A 461 -39.31 11.26 19.25
C ALA A 461 -40.40 10.33 18.67
N GLY A 462 -41.16 9.61 19.52
CA GLY A 462 -42.22 8.70 19.09
C GLY A 462 -41.72 7.37 18.52
N CYS A 463 -40.48 6.97 18.83
CA CYS A 463 -39.99 5.63 18.48
C CYS A 463 -40.52 4.58 19.47
N GLY A 464 -40.85 3.40 18.97
CA GLY A 464 -41.36 2.29 19.78
C GLY A 464 -40.32 1.60 20.70
N PRO A 465 -40.66 0.44 21.27
CA PRO A 465 -39.96 -0.17 22.40
C PRO A 465 -38.53 -0.63 22.10
N THR A 466 -37.73 -0.75 23.15
CA THR A 466 -36.35 -1.28 23.09
C THR A 466 -36.28 -2.71 23.63
N LEU A 467 -35.61 -3.60 22.89
CA LEU A 467 -35.21 -4.92 23.38
C LEU A 467 -33.75 -4.91 23.81
N VAL A 468 -33.45 -5.39 25.03
CA VAL A 468 -32.10 -5.64 25.52
C VAL A 468 -31.90 -7.15 25.67
N VAL A 469 -30.90 -7.69 24.98
CA VAL A 469 -30.43 -9.07 25.10
C VAL A 469 -29.10 -9.06 25.84
N CYS A 470 -29.03 -9.70 27.01
CA CYS A 470 -27.83 -9.68 27.85
C CYS A 470 -27.51 -11.09 28.42
N PRO A 471 -26.35 -11.29 29.10
CA PRO A 471 -26.13 -12.48 29.90
C PRO A 471 -27.21 -12.63 30.98
N THR A 472 -27.60 -13.87 31.31
CA THR A 472 -28.66 -14.13 32.30
C THR A 472 -28.40 -13.46 33.65
N SER A 473 -27.13 -13.34 34.06
CA SER A 473 -26.71 -12.64 35.28
C SER A 473 -26.99 -11.13 35.28
N LEU A 474 -27.09 -10.50 34.11
CA LEU A 474 -27.28 -9.05 33.97
C LEU A 474 -28.75 -8.64 33.84
N VAL A 475 -29.67 -9.59 33.63
CA VAL A 475 -31.11 -9.30 33.44
C VAL A 475 -31.70 -8.50 34.62
N GLY A 476 -31.44 -8.96 35.85
CA GLY A 476 -31.89 -8.24 37.05
C GLY A 476 -31.12 -6.93 37.30
N ASN A 477 -29.90 -6.80 36.77
CA ASN A 477 -29.15 -5.56 36.89
C ASN A 477 -29.75 -4.46 36.00
N TRP A 478 -30.02 -4.77 34.73
CA TRP A 478 -30.71 -3.88 33.80
C TRP A 478 -32.04 -3.37 34.36
N GLU A 479 -32.85 -4.28 34.92
CA GLU A 479 -34.13 -3.92 35.55
C GLU A 479 -33.97 -2.88 36.67
N ARG A 480 -32.96 -3.04 37.55
CA ARG A 480 -32.67 -2.08 38.62
C ARG A 480 -32.15 -0.75 38.07
N GLU A 481 -31.30 -0.77 37.05
CA GLU A 481 -30.75 0.45 36.46
C GLU A 481 -31.80 1.27 35.73
N VAL A 482 -32.71 0.64 34.96
CA VAL A 482 -33.84 1.35 34.33
C VAL A 482 -34.72 1.98 35.39
N ARG A 483 -35.13 1.24 36.43
CA ARG A 483 -35.95 1.81 37.53
C ARG A 483 -35.25 2.94 38.27
N ARG A 484 -33.92 2.89 38.41
CA ARG A 484 -33.14 3.92 39.09
C ARG A 484 -33.02 5.19 38.25
N PHE A 485 -32.67 5.06 36.97
CA PHE A 485 -32.29 6.18 36.12
C PHE A 485 -33.44 6.70 35.25
N ALA A 486 -34.47 5.92 35.00
CA ALA A 486 -35.63 6.30 34.20
C ALA A 486 -36.91 5.66 34.76
N PRO A 487 -37.38 6.06 35.96
CA PRO A 487 -38.52 5.42 36.63
C PRO A 487 -39.86 5.56 35.88
N SER A 488 -39.95 6.50 34.92
CA SER A 488 -41.10 6.66 34.03
C SER A 488 -41.14 5.66 32.87
N VAL A 489 -40.05 4.90 32.65
CA VAL A 489 -39.96 3.88 31.60
C VAL A 489 -40.41 2.54 32.17
N THR A 490 -41.32 1.88 31.45
CA THR A 490 -41.75 0.53 31.83
C THR A 490 -40.62 -0.44 31.52
N VAL A 491 -40.21 -1.24 32.52
CA VAL A 491 -39.20 -2.28 32.32
C VAL A 491 -39.83 -3.66 32.48
N ARG A 492 -39.76 -4.47 31.43
CA ARG A 492 -40.32 -5.83 31.40
C ARG A 492 -39.22 -6.86 31.33
N ARG A 493 -39.22 -7.78 32.29
CA ARG A 493 -38.33 -8.94 32.26
C ARG A 493 -38.97 -10.05 31.42
N TYR A 494 -38.43 -10.31 30.23
CA TYR A 494 -38.83 -11.43 29.38
C TYR A 494 -37.96 -12.67 29.66
N HIS A 495 -38.22 -13.32 30.79
CA HIS A 495 -37.48 -14.51 31.23
C HIS A 495 -38.34 -15.40 32.13
N GLY A 496 -38.15 -16.72 32.07
CA GLY A 496 -38.91 -17.70 32.85
C GLY A 496 -40.12 -18.26 32.08
N SER A 497 -41.00 -18.98 32.77
CA SER A 497 -42.14 -19.69 32.18
C SER A 497 -43.34 -18.78 31.84
N GLY A 498 -43.54 -17.68 32.57
CA GLY A 498 -44.65 -16.74 32.37
C GLY A 498 -44.32 -15.54 31.48
N ARG A 499 -43.35 -15.66 30.57
CA ARG A 499 -42.90 -14.54 29.73
C ARG A 499 -43.91 -14.23 28.62
N SER A 500 -44.39 -12.99 28.54
CA SER A 500 -45.34 -12.51 27.52
C SER A 500 -44.88 -11.20 26.90
N LEU A 501 -45.17 -11.04 25.60
CA LEU A 501 -44.96 -9.84 24.80
C LEU A 501 -46.29 -9.19 24.39
N GLU A 502 -47.40 -9.61 25.00
CA GLU A 502 -48.71 -8.97 24.79
C GLU A 502 -48.70 -7.57 25.41
N GLU A 503 -49.35 -6.61 24.75
CA GLU A 503 -49.52 -5.23 25.23
C GLU A 503 -48.17 -4.54 25.59
N ILE A 504 -47.19 -4.59 24.69
CA ILE A 504 -45.95 -3.79 24.85
C ILE A 504 -46.27 -2.33 24.54
N ASP A 505 -45.86 -1.44 25.46
CA ASP A 505 -45.95 0.02 25.29
C ASP A 505 -44.77 0.55 24.45
N ASP A 506 -44.96 1.67 23.76
CA ASP A 506 -43.89 2.36 23.03
C ASP A 506 -42.78 2.81 23.98
N ASN A 507 -43.13 3.23 25.20
CA ASN A 507 -42.17 3.65 26.24
C ASN A 507 -41.73 2.49 27.15
N GLU A 508 -41.33 1.37 26.55
CA GLU A 508 -40.95 0.14 27.25
C GLU A 508 -39.55 -0.36 26.88
N ILE A 509 -38.82 -0.84 27.90
CA ILE A 509 -37.58 -1.61 27.74
C ILE A 509 -37.84 -3.06 28.15
N VAL A 510 -37.76 -3.98 27.19
CA VAL A 510 -37.85 -5.42 27.40
C VAL A 510 -36.45 -5.99 27.59
N VAL A 511 -36.20 -6.69 28.69
CA VAL A 511 -34.89 -7.29 29.00
C VAL A 511 -35.00 -8.82 28.97
N THR A 512 -34.15 -9.45 28.16
CA THR A 512 -34.08 -10.92 28.03
C THR A 512 -32.65 -11.43 28.03
N SER A 513 -32.48 -12.75 28.13
CA SER A 513 -31.17 -13.39 28.05
C SER A 513 -30.89 -13.96 26.66
N TYR A 514 -29.61 -14.12 26.29
CA TYR A 514 -29.25 -14.79 25.02
C TYR A 514 -29.86 -16.18 24.85
N GLY A 515 -30.03 -16.94 25.95
CA GLY A 515 -30.66 -18.25 25.92
C GLY A 515 -32.15 -18.19 25.57
N VAL A 516 -32.88 -17.22 26.14
CA VAL A 516 -34.29 -17.00 25.83
C VAL A 516 -34.44 -16.41 24.43
N ALA A 517 -33.60 -15.43 24.05
CA ALA A 517 -33.61 -14.86 22.71
C ALA A 517 -33.39 -15.92 21.64
N ARG A 518 -32.51 -16.91 21.89
CA ARG A 518 -32.31 -18.04 20.99
C ARG A 518 -33.59 -18.89 20.83
N ALA A 519 -34.26 -19.18 21.94
CA ALA A 519 -35.46 -20.03 21.93
C ALA A 519 -36.67 -19.33 21.29
N ASP A 520 -36.83 -18.03 21.54
CA ASP A 520 -38.05 -17.28 21.22
C ASP A 520 -37.82 -16.20 20.15
N HIS A 521 -36.77 -16.35 19.32
CA HIS A 521 -36.39 -15.34 18.31
C HIS A 521 -37.53 -14.96 17.35
N GLU A 522 -38.39 -15.90 16.95
CA GLU A 522 -39.54 -15.62 16.08
C GLU A 522 -40.54 -14.67 16.76
N LYS A 523 -40.84 -14.90 18.04
CA LYS A 523 -41.74 -14.04 18.82
C LYS A 523 -41.14 -12.65 19.00
N LEU A 524 -39.85 -12.58 19.33
CA LEU A 524 -39.13 -11.33 19.50
C LEU A 524 -39.04 -10.53 18.19
N ALA A 525 -38.85 -11.21 17.05
CA ALA A 525 -38.83 -10.58 15.73
C ALA A 525 -40.20 -9.99 15.36
N SER A 526 -41.30 -10.63 15.77
CA SER A 526 -42.66 -10.14 15.51
C SER A 526 -43.14 -9.01 16.42
N ALA A 527 -42.40 -8.68 17.48
CA ALA A 527 -42.83 -7.74 18.52
C ALA A 527 -42.57 -6.25 18.20
N GLY A 528 -42.02 -5.93 17.02
CA GLY A 528 -41.96 -4.55 16.52
C GLY A 528 -40.99 -3.61 17.24
N PHE A 529 -39.90 -4.13 17.83
CA PHE A 529 -38.91 -3.29 18.51
C PHE A 529 -38.26 -2.25 17.59
N SER A 530 -38.19 -1.00 18.05
CA SER A 530 -37.53 0.08 17.30
C SER A 530 -36.01 0.07 17.47
N LEU A 531 -35.53 -0.54 18.56
CA LEU A 531 -34.12 -0.66 18.92
C LEU A 531 -33.86 -2.03 19.54
N VAL A 532 -32.82 -2.72 19.09
CA VAL A 532 -32.31 -3.94 19.74
C VAL A 532 -30.89 -3.71 20.22
N VAL A 533 -30.65 -4.00 21.49
CA VAL A 533 -29.35 -3.86 22.14
C VAL A 533 -28.84 -5.23 22.54
N ALA A 534 -27.65 -5.59 22.09
CA ALA A 534 -26.94 -6.79 22.52
C ALA A 534 -25.84 -6.40 23.50
N ASP A 535 -26.08 -6.64 24.79
CA ASP A 535 -25.11 -6.40 25.85
C ASP A 535 -24.16 -7.59 25.98
N GLU A 536 -22.88 -7.32 26.27
CA GLU A 536 -21.78 -8.29 26.18
C GLU A 536 -21.82 -9.08 24.86
N ALA A 537 -21.87 -8.36 23.73
CA ALA A 537 -22.07 -8.88 22.39
C ALA A 537 -21.04 -9.96 21.97
N GLN A 538 -19.91 -10.09 22.67
CA GLN A 538 -18.98 -11.21 22.50
C GLN A 538 -19.61 -12.59 22.74
N HIS A 539 -20.76 -12.68 23.44
CA HIS A 539 -21.57 -13.90 23.51
C HIS A 539 -22.05 -14.40 22.13
N ALA A 540 -22.07 -13.52 21.11
CA ALA A 540 -22.40 -13.81 19.72
C ALA A 540 -21.19 -13.68 18.76
N LYS A 541 -19.95 -13.80 19.28
CA LYS A 541 -18.72 -13.61 18.48
C LYS A 541 -18.51 -14.60 17.33
N ASN A 542 -19.11 -15.79 17.41
CA ASN A 542 -19.06 -16.77 16.33
C ASN A 542 -20.31 -16.64 15.44
N PRO A 543 -20.16 -16.20 14.18
CA PRO A 543 -21.29 -15.95 13.28
C PRO A 543 -22.07 -17.22 12.92
N ARG A 544 -21.43 -18.41 13.02
CA ARG A 544 -22.09 -19.70 12.73
C ARG A 544 -22.86 -20.25 13.94
N SER A 545 -22.69 -19.67 15.12
CA SER A 545 -23.35 -20.13 16.34
C SER A 545 -24.88 -20.00 16.26
N ALA A 546 -25.60 -20.88 16.94
CA ALA A 546 -27.06 -20.81 17.00
C ALA A 546 -27.54 -19.50 17.65
N THR A 547 -26.80 -18.99 18.63
CA THR A 547 -27.08 -17.70 19.28
C THR A 547 -26.95 -16.54 18.31
N ALA A 548 -25.86 -16.44 17.55
CA ALA A 548 -25.66 -15.37 16.57
C ALA A 548 -26.74 -15.42 15.46
N ARG A 549 -27.07 -16.61 14.96
CA ARG A 549 -28.13 -16.80 13.96
C ARG A 549 -29.50 -16.36 14.48
N ALA A 550 -29.86 -16.74 15.70
CA ALA A 550 -31.12 -16.33 16.32
C ALA A 550 -31.17 -14.82 16.58
N LEU A 551 -30.07 -14.22 17.06
CA LEU A 551 -29.99 -12.77 17.28
C LEU A 551 -30.13 -11.98 15.97
N ARG A 552 -29.61 -12.51 14.85
CA ARG A 552 -29.78 -11.91 13.50
C ARG A 552 -31.20 -12.01 12.97
N ALA A 553 -31.97 -13.00 13.38
CA ALA A 553 -33.37 -13.14 12.99
C ALA A 553 -34.27 -12.09 13.67
N ILE A 554 -33.82 -11.48 14.77
CA ILE A 554 -34.53 -10.39 15.44
C ILE A 554 -34.20 -9.08 14.71
N THR A 555 -35.08 -8.68 13.81
CA THR A 555 -34.94 -7.45 13.02
C THR A 555 -35.41 -6.22 13.79
N ALA A 556 -34.71 -5.10 13.65
CA ALA A 556 -35.12 -3.79 14.14
C ALA A 556 -34.48 -2.69 13.26
N PRO A 557 -35.06 -1.49 13.19
CA PRO A 557 -34.49 -0.35 12.47
C PRO A 557 -33.08 0.03 12.92
N ALA A 558 -32.77 -0.11 14.21
CA ALA A 558 -31.45 0.17 14.76
C ALA A 558 -31.01 -0.96 15.71
N ARG A 559 -29.73 -1.35 15.61
CA ARG A 559 -29.13 -2.41 16.42
C ARG A 559 -27.81 -1.95 17.03
N ILE A 560 -27.70 -2.03 18.35
CA ILE A 560 -26.53 -1.56 19.10
C ILE A 560 -25.87 -2.74 19.80
N ALA A 561 -24.57 -2.91 19.58
CA ALA A 561 -23.76 -3.86 20.32
C ALA A 561 -23.04 -3.12 21.45
N LEU A 562 -23.06 -3.68 22.66
CA LEU A 562 -22.25 -3.23 23.80
C LEU A 562 -21.22 -4.32 24.10
N THR A 563 -19.94 -3.95 24.15
CA THR A 563 -18.87 -4.88 24.52
C THR A 563 -17.67 -4.11 25.05
N GLY A 564 -16.90 -4.67 25.99
CA GLY A 564 -15.60 -4.09 26.37
C GLY A 564 -14.46 -4.46 25.42
N THR A 565 -14.64 -5.51 24.63
CA THR A 565 -13.59 -6.14 23.83
C THR A 565 -14.17 -6.61 22.49
N PRO A 566 -14.38 -5.71 21.51
CA PRO A 566 -15.00 -6.06 20.23
C PRO A 566 -14.14 -7.02 19.39
N VAL A 567 -12.85 -7.13 19.70
CA VAL A 567 -11.92 -8.10 19.14
C VAL A 567 -11.18 -8.74 20.30
N GLU A 568 -11.35 -10.04 20.51
CA GLU A 568 -10.57 -10.80 21.51
C GLU A 568 -9.41 -11.52 20.82
N ASN A 569 -9.71 -12.30 19.77
CA ASN A 569 -8.74 -13.21 19.18
C ASN A 569 -8.65 -13.12 17.66
N ARG A 570 -9.78 -12.84 16.98
CA ARG A 570 -9.86 -12.90 15.51
C ARG A 570 -10.74 -11.79 14.95
N LEU A 571 -10.37 -11.25 13.80
CA LEU A 571 -11.14 -10.24 13.08
C LEU A 571 -12.52 -10.73 12.61
N SER A 572 -12.72 -12.05 12.53
CA SER A 572 -14.06 -12.63 12.30
C SER A 572 -15.05 -12.31 13.43
N GLU A 573 -14.57 -12.03 14.65
CA GLU A 573 -15.42 -11.63 15.78
C GLU A 573 -15.96 -10.21 15.56
N LEU A 574 -15.10 -9.29 15.11
CA LEU A 574 -15.49 -7.95 14.69
C LEU A 574 -16.51 -7.99 13.55
N TRP A 575 -16.24 -8.82 12.54
CA TRP A 575 -17.17 -9.03 11.43
C TRP A 575 -18.53 -9.51 11.92
N SER A 576 -18.58 -10.46 12.87
CA SER A 576 -19.84 -10.98 13.41
C SER A 576 -20.69 -9.90 14.07
N ILE A 577 -20.05 -9.02 14.85
CA ILE A 577 -20.69 -7.91 15.55
C ILE A 577 -21.19 -6.85 14.55
N LEU A 578 -20.31 -6.39 13.66
CA LEU A 578 -20.63 -5.32 12.71
C LEU A 578 -21.65 -5.76 11.66
N ASP A 579 -21.60 -7.01 11.22
CA ASP A 579 -22.60 -7.55 10.29
C ASP A 579 -23.95 -7.83 10.98
N TRP A 580 -23.99 -7.89 12.32
CA TRP A 580 -25.25 -7.87 13.04
C TRP A 580 -25.81 -6.45 13.18
N THR A 581 -24.98 -5.47 13.56
CA THR A 581 -25.41 -4.07 13.73
C THR A 581 -25.74 -3.40 12.40
N THR A 582 -24.90 -3.63 11.38
CA THR A 582 -24.97 -3.03 10.04
C THR A 582 -24.74 -4.13 8.98
N PRO A 583 -25.77 -4.95 8.68
CA PRO A 583 -25.65 -6.10 7.80
C PRO A 583 -25.10 -5.74 6.41
N GLY A 584 -24.13 -6.53 5.94
CA GLY A 584 -23.52 -6.36 4.62
C GLY A 584 -22.40 -5.33 4.53
N LEU A 585 -22.13 -4.54 5.58
CA LEU A 585 -21.10 -3.49 5.58
C LEU A 585 -19.72 -3.98 5.11
N LEU A 586 -19.32 -5.17 5.58
CA LEU A 586 -18.02 -5.78 5.29
C LEU A 586 -18.10 -6.89 4.23
N GLY A 587 -19.25 -6.99 3.55
CA GLY A 587 -19.53 -8.06 2.60
C GLY A 587 -19.58 -9.47 3.21
N PRO A 588 -19.65 -10.51 2.37
CA PRO A 588 -19.74 -11.90 2.81
C PRO A 588 -18.51 -12.35 3.62
N LEU A 589 -18.74 -13.16 4.66
CA LEU A 589 -17.67 -13.65 5.57
C LEU A 589 -16.48 -14.26 4.84
N ASP A 590 -16.71 -15.12 3.86
CA ASP A 590 -15.62 -15.81 3.15
C ASP A 590 -14.77 -14.85 2.32
N ARG A 591 -15.36 -13.76 1.81
CA ARG A 591 -14.63 -12.68 1.13
C ARG A 591 -13.82 -11.89 2.16
N PHE A 592 -14.45 -11.45 3.25
CA PHE A 592 -13.80 -10.73 4.34
C PHE A 592 -12.59 -11.49 4.89
N VAL A 593 -12.72 -12.80 5.13
CA VAL A 593 -11.61 -13.62 5.63
C VAL A 593 -10.45 -13.62 4.64
N ARG A 594 -10.73 -13.78 3.34
CA ARG A 594 -9.70 -13.84 2.29
C ARG A 594 -9.02 -12.49 2.04
N THR A 595 -9.78 -11.39 1.98
CA THR A 595 -9.28 -10.08 1.54
C THR A 595 -8.87 -9.16 2.69
N VAL A 596 -9.29 -9.47 3.92
CA VAL A 596 -9.04 -8.63 5.10
C VAL A 596 -8.39 -9.43 6.22
N ALA A 597 -9.07 -10.47 6.74
CA ALA A 597 -8.59 -11.14 7.96
C ALA A 597 -7.23 -11.82 7.77
N VAL A 598 -7.06 -12.62 6.70
CA VAL A 598 -5.80 -13.31 6.40
C VAL A 598 -4.65 -12.33 6.11
N PRO A 599 -4.81 -11.30 5.24
CA PRO A 599 -3.80 -10.25 5.05
C PRO A 599 -3.34 -9.58 6.34
N ILE A 600 -4.26 -9.24 7.25
CA ILE A 600 -3.93 -8.55 8.50
C ILE A 600 -3.33 -9.51 9.54
N GLU A 601 -4.00 -10.62 9.84
CA GLU A 601 -3.60 -11.53 10.93
C GLU A 601 -2.33 -12.31 10.59
N ARG A 602 -2.18 -12.75 9.33
CA ARG A 602 -1.05 -13.61 8.92
C ARG A 602 0.08 -12.83 8.28
N TYR A 603 -0.22 -11.87 7.41
CA TYR A 603 0.78 -11.16 6.61
C TYR A 603 1.09 -9.75 7.13
N ARG A 604 0.37 -9.27 8.16
CA ARG A 604 0.53 -7.94 8.76
C ARG A 604 0.49 -6.81 7.73
N ASP A 605 -0.39 -6.94 6.73
CA ASP A 605 -0.56 -5.96 5.66
C ASP A 605 -1.05 -4.61 6.23
N PRO A 606 -0.23 -3.54 6.14
CA PRO A 606 -0.61 -2.22 6.67
C PRO A 606 -1.73 -1.57 5.85
N GLY A 607 -1.76 -1.78 4.53
CA GLY A 607 -2.80 -1.22 3.67
C GLY A 607 -4.16 -1.87 3.91
N ALA A 608 -4.20 -3.19 4.12
CA ALA A 608 -5.43 -3.88 4.53
C ALA A 608 -5.92 -3.40 5.90
N THR A 609 -5.00 -3.17 6.83
CA THR A 609 -5.31 -2.65 8.18
C THR A 609 -5.93 -1.26 8.11
N GLU A 610 -5.34 -0.36 7.32
CA GLU A 610 -5.82 1.00 7.16
C GLU A 610 -7.21 1.05 6.51
N ARG A 611 -7.43 0.28 5.44
CA ARG A 611 -8.74 0.19 4.78
C ARG A 611 -9.83 -0.30 5.74
N LEU A 612 -9.54 -1.35 6.51
CA LEU A 612 -10.48 -1.86 7.52
C LEU A 612 -10.76 -0.80 8.58
N ALA A 613 -9.73 -0.12 9.08
CA ALA A 613 -9.88 0.92 10.10
C ALA A 613 -10.82 2.03 9.63
N ARG A 614 -10.59 2.61 8.44
CA ARG A 614 -11.45 3.68 7.90
C ARG A 614 -12.90 3.21 7.69
N SER A 615 -13.09 1.98 7.21
CA SER A 615 -14.43 1.41 6.98
C SER A 615 -15.22 1.23 8.29
N VAL A 616 -14.52 0.90 9.38
CA VAL A 616 -15.13 0.48 10.65
C VAL A 616 -15.24 1.62 11.66
N GLN A 617 -14.34 2.60 11.61
CA GLN A 617 -14.24 3.68 12.58
C GLN A 617 -15.57 4.39 12.86
N PRO A 618 -16.41 4.73 11.86
CA PRO A 618 -17.71 5.37 12.13
C PRO A 618 -18.69 4.48 12.92
N PHE A 619 -18.53 3.16 12.83
CA PHE A 619 -19.43 2.17 13.42
C PHE A 619 -18.99 1.65 14.78
N VAL A 620 -17.79 2.03 15.26
CA VAL A 620 -17.25 1.57 16.54
C VAL A 620 -16.78 2.77 17.37
N LEU A 621 -17.52 3.07 18.43
CA LEU A 621 -17.10 4.05 19.43
C LEU A 621 -16.37 3.33 20.55
N ARG A 622 -15.05 3.50 20.65
CA ARG A 622 -14.21 2.89 21.68
C ARG A 622 -13.47 3.94 22.48
N ARG A 623 -13.65 3.90 23.80
CA ARG A 623 -12.94 4.76 24.75
C ARG A 623 -12.38 3.96 25.92
N ARG A 624 -11.18 4.34 26.38
CA ARG A 624 -10.47 3.68 27.47
C ARG A 624 -10.48 4.56 28.71
N LYS A 625 -10.38 3.92 29.88
CA LYS A 625 -10.22 4.64 31.16
C LYS A 625 -8.97 5.52 31.20
N SER A 626 -7.95 5.14 30.43
CA SER A 626 -6.68 5.86 30.31
C SER A 626 -6.75 7.05 29.33
N ASP A 627 -7.84 7.24 28.60
CA ASP A 627 -7.92 8.32 27.61
C ASP A 627 -7.83 9.67 28.34
N PRO A 628 -7.02 10.65 27.87
CA PRO A 628 -6.84 11.93 28.57
C PRO A 628 -8.15 12.71 28.79
N ALA A 629 -9.16 12.50 27.93
CA ALA A 629 -10.48 13.12 28.06
C ALA A 629 -11.39 12.44 29.09
N ILE A 630 -11.00 11.29 29.65
CA ILE A 630 -11.77 10.46 30.60
C ILE A 630 -11.02 10.28 31.91
N ALA A 631 -9.70 10.12 31.87
CA ALA A 631 -8.85 9.89 33.03
C ALA A 631 -9.07 10.90 34.18
N PRO A 632 -9.30 12.22 33.93
CA PRO A 632 -9.61 13.18 35.00
C PRO A 632 -10.90 12.88 35.77
N ASP A 633 -11.82 12.11 35.19
CA ASP A 633 -13.13 11.77 35.78
C ASP A 633 -13.09 10.44 36.59
N LEU A 634 -11.94 9.76 36.68
CA LEU A 634 -11.80 8.45 37.33
C LEU A 634 -10.66 8.43 38.37
N PRO A 635 -10.78 7.66 39.47
CA PRO A 635 -9.70 7.48 40.43
C PRO A 635 -8.54 6.64 39.84
N GLU A 636 -7.32 6.83 40.36
CA GLU A 636 -6.14 6.06 39.93
C GLU A 636 -6.27 4.55 40.23
N ARG A 637 -5.80 3.71 39.28
CA ARG A 637 -5.73 2.25 39.48
C ARG A 637 -4.42 1.88 40.16
N ILE A 638 -4.50 1.30 41.35
CA ILE A 638 -3.35 0.70 42.05
C ILE A 638 -3.27 -0.79 41.69
N VAL A 639 -2.14 -1.23 41.14
CA VAL A 639 -1.86 -2.64 40.85
C VAL A 639 -0.71 -3.10 41.75
N THR A 640 -0.93 -4.17 42.51
CA THR A 640 0.08 -4.75 43.40
C THR A 640 0.32 -6.19 42.99
N ASP A 641 1.51 -6.48 42.45
CA ASP A 641 1.91 -7.83 42.11
C ASP A 641 2.37 -8.58 43.38
N VAL A 642 1.71 -9.69 43.70
CA VAL A 642 2.06 -10.56 44.83
C VAL A 642 2.57 -11.88 44.29
N ALA A 643 3.88 -12.09 44.35
CA ALA A 643 4.49 -13.35 43.99
C ALA A 643 4.20 -14.40 45.09
N VAL A 644 3.54 -15.49 44.72
CA VAL A 644 3.23 -16.60 45.64
C VAL A 644 4.07 -17.82 45.23
N PRO A 645 4.96 -18.33 46.10
CA PRO A 645 5.71 -19.54 45.79
C PRO A 645 4.80 -20.77 45.76
N LEU A 646 5.11 -21.75 44.92
CA LEU A 646 4.47 -23.07 44.96
C LEU A 646 4.75 -23.74 46.32
N SER A 647 3.78 -24.51 46.82
CA SER A 647 4.03 -25.38 47.96
C SER A 647 4.99 -26.52 47.57
N PRO A 648 5.63 -27.20 48.53
CA PRO A 648 6.45 -28.38 48.25
C PRO A 648 5.69 -29.49 47.52
N GLU A 649 4.42 -29.72 47.89
CA GLU A 649 3.54 -30.70 47.26
C GLU A 649 3.22 -30.31 45.82
N GLN A 650 2.89 -29.03 45.58
CA GLN A 650 2.63 -28.51 44.23
C GLN A 650 3.86 -28.57 43.35
N THR A 651 5.05 -28.32 43.91
CA THR A 651 6.33 -28.39 43.18
C THR A 651 6.60 -29.82 42.72
N THR A 652 6.40 -30.80 43.60
CA THR A 652 6.58 -32.22 43.29
C THR A 652 5.63 -32.70 42.20
N LEU A 653 4.35 -32.31 42.28
CA LEU A 653 3.34 -32.63 41.27
C LEU A 653 3.66 -31.96 39.93
N TYR A 654 4.04 -30.68 39.95
CA TYR A 654 4.42 -29.94 38.74
C TYR A 654 5.63 -30.56 38.04
N GLU A 655 6.68 -30.90 38.79
CA GLU A 655 7.87 -31.57 38.24
C GLU A 655 7.58 -32.95 37.65
N ALA A 656 6.64 -33.70 38.26
CA ALA A 656 6.20 -34.99 37.75
C ALA A 656 5.48 -34.83 36.39
N GLU A 657 4.51 -33.92 36.32
CA GLU A 657 3.76 -33.62 35.09
C GLU A 657 4.66 -33.09 33.97
N VAL A 658 5.60 -32.18 34.28
CA VAL A 658 6.56 -31.66 33.29
C VAL A 658 7.43 -32.78 32.73
N ARG A 659 7.88 -33.70 33.59
CA ARG A 659 8.71 -34.83 33.17
C ARG A 659 7.93 -35.80 32.28
N GLU A 660 6.67 -36.07 32.62
CA GLU A 660 5.79 -36.93 31.84
C GLU A 660 5.47 -36.30 30.48
N ALA A 661 5.14 -35.01 30.45
CA ALA A 661 4.87 -34.28 29.22
C ALA A 661 6.10 -34.20 28.28
N LEU A 662 7.30 -33.95 28.84
CA LEU A 662 8.55 -33.93 28.07
C LEU A 662 8.95 -35.31 27.55
N ALA A 663 8.53 -36.39 28.20
CA ALA A 663 8.77 -37.75 27.71
C ALA A 663 7.80 -38.17 26.58
N ALA A 664 6.67 -37.46 26.43
CA ALA A 664 5.66 -37.73 25.41
C ALA A 664 5.84 -36.93 24.10
N ILE A 665 6.74 -35.94 24.10
CA ILE A 665 7.17 -35.14 22.93
C ILE A 665 8.47 -35.70 22.41
#